data_AF-A0A8T2HTP6-F1
#
_entry.id   AF-A0A8T2HTP6-F1
#
_cell.length_a   1.000
_cell.length_b   1.000
_cell.length_c   1.000
_cell.angle_alpha   90.00
_cell.angle_beta   90.00
_cell.angle_gamma   90.00
#
_symmetry.space_group_name_H-M   'P 1'
#
loop_
_entity.id
_entity.type
_entity.pdbx_description
1 polymer ?
#
loop_
_entity_poly.entity_id
_entity_poly.type
_entity_poly.pdbx_seq_one_letter_code
_entity_poly.pdbx_strand_id
1 'polypeptide(L)'
;MLECSSASSLQALLQQNGPELGPSDIAAAWHVAAQKRLLTLVRSGHPGEVALASHLLYLVDQHAAGMDPASLSTTAWALASTECGSSKLIESLIAFSQHRLVGFLPSQLCTLLWAAASHPELDDHRRHDPFFFLANLVEQGMRLELFSPRDISLLLWSMGKVAYMHSTVLAAAEAECAVQIDKFTPADISRAMHGFSMLRHNPVSLREPLESYWGAAGKERLTAFNPDEITLFVVAHGKLGLEPDNSFMRSIIRRISALVPPVPKPEGKRKRRATSAAATAAAEAESNPSKFLHPRHMAHLMWSFARLDYRPAEPSFFTKCLKHLEINPGLYCLEDLTVILWSCSHLKIEVPENVVVASALRAIALAPKEQSPAMLTSVLRHLSAVAAARMQQQQQYQSSRSNSNSSDALFPVEVRKYAALCAALLAPVVSKLSPEDLSSTIIALGTLEMAAALPRQVTLQLQKACLTSANKFTSETIPLLAWGVVRLRWQSPQLVDSLASAAAVRCALLPPEGLAQLGWAFAAMDRTHANLAAALVTQCTVKLQGFSARDKARLAWAFAHLAHRHEVISQKFLSGFIRSFDRNELSKLDAVSVAAIVWSCGRLERHPGPVLEAAAQRVLQNSNFYSREQLAQVKAVLMKHSSSLEF
;
A
#
# COMPACT_ATOMS: atom_id res chain seq x y z
N MET A 1 45.74 8.79 -14.85
CA MET A 1 44.49 8.73 -14.05
C MET A 1 43.88 7.33 -14.01
N LEU A 2 43.74 6.61 -15.14
CA LEU A 2 43.11 5.27 -15.17
C LEU A 2 43.82 4.21 -14.32
N GLU A 3 45.09 4.38 -13.99
CA GLU A 3 45.86 3.47 -13.12
C GLU A 3 45.67 3.75 -11.62
N CYS A 4 45.10 4.90 -11.24
CA CYS A 4 44.87 5.24 -9.83
C CYS A 4 43.86 4.27 -9.22
N SER A 5 44.24 3.61 -8.13
CA SER A 5 43.41 2.61 -7.42
C SER A 5 42.89 3.12 -6.08
N SER A 6 43.33 4.29 -5.62
CA SER A 6 42.94 4.90 -4.35
C SER A 6 42.71 6.40 -4.47
N ALA A 7 41.88 6.96 -3.58
CA ALA A 7 41.63 8.39 -3.54
C ALA A 7 42.92 9.21 -3.36
N SER A 8 43.82 8.76 -2.48
CA SER A 8 45.11 9.41 -2.24
C SER A 8 46.02 9.40 -3.47
N SER A 9 46.05 8.31 -4.23
CA SER A 9 46.86 8.22 -5.46
C SER A 9 46.38 9.18 -6.54
N LEU A 10 45.05 9.31 -6.70
CA LEU A 10 44.48 10.27 -7.65
C LEU A 10 44.71 11.71 -7.18
N GLN A 11 44.56 11.97 -5.88
CA GLN A 11 44.80 13.30 -5.30
C GLN A 11 46.26 13.76 -5.50
N ALA A 12 47.23 12.87 -5.26
CA ALA A 12 48.66 13.17 -5.46
C ALA A 12 48.96 13.49 -6.93
N LEU A 13 48.39 12.72 -7.86
CA LEU A 13 48.54 12.97 -9.29
C LEU A 13 47.98 14.34 -9.70
N LEU A 14 46.82 14.72 -9.16
CA LEU A 14 46.22 16.03 -9.42
C LEU A 14 47.05 17.18 -8.84
N GLN A 15 47.65 16.99 -7.66
CA GLN A 15 48.53 18.00 -7.07
C GLN A 15 49.82 18.19 -7.86
N GLN A 16 50.39 17.12 -8.40
CA GLN A 16 51.61 17.18 -9.21
C GLN A 16 51.42 17.93 -10.54
N ASN A 17 50.25 17.78 -11.16
CA ASN A 17 49.98 18.33 -12.50
C ASN A 17 49.04 19.54 -12.49
N GLY A 18 48.68 20.06 -11.29
CA GLY A 18 47.70 21.12 -11.08
C GLY A 18 47.68 22.27 -12.10
N PRO A 19 48.82 22.94 -12.40
CA PRO A 19 48.85 24.08 -13.31
C PRO A 19 48.63 23.72 -14.80
N GLU A 20 48.76 22.45 -15.18
CA GLU A 20 48.60 21.98 -16.56
C GLU A 20 47.21 21.37 -16.82
N LEU A 21 46.39 21.17 -15.77
CA LEU A 21 45.08 20.53 -15.91
C LEU A 21 44.09 21.45 -16.63
N GLY A 22 43.59 20.98 -17.78
CA GLY A 22 42.51 21.62 -18.50
C GLY A 22 41.12 21.23 -17.98
N PRO A 23 40.06 21.91 -18.43
CA PRO A 23 38.67 21.57 -18.09
C PRO A 23 38.29 20.11 -18.39
N SER A 24 38.81 19.54 -19.48
CA SER A 24 38.59 18.14 -19.87
C SER A 24 39.28 17.15 -18.92
N ASP A 25 40.47 17.48 -18.42
CA ASP A 25 41.22 16.63 -17.49
C ASP A 25 40.53 16.58 -16.13
N ILE A 26 39.93 17.70 -15.71
CA ILE A 26 39.14 17.79 -14.48
C ILE A 26 37.88 16.92 -14.59
N ALA A 27 37.17 16.99 -15.71
CA ALA A 27 36.02 16.12 -15.96
C ALA A 27 36.41 14.63 -15.99
N ALA A 28 37.55 14.29 -16.59
CA ALA A 28 38.08 12.94 -16.58
C ALA A 28 38.48 12.46 -15.17
N ALA A 29 39.06 13.33 -14.35
CA ALA A 29 39.41 13.02 -12.97
C ALA A 29 38.16 12.71 -12.13
N TRP A 30 37.10 13.53 -12.27
CA TRP A 30 35.80 13.27 -11.68
C TRP A 30 35.19 11.95 -12.15
N HIS A 31 35.25 11.68 -13.46
CA HIS A 31 34.76 10.43 -14.02
C HIS A 31 35.45 9.22 -13.41
N VAL A 32 36.78 9.24 -13.30
CA VAL A 32 37.57 8.16 -12.69
C VAL A 32 37.23 8.00 -11.20
N ALA A 33 37.13 9.12 -10.46
CA ALA A 33 36.80 9.09 -9.03
C ALA A 33 35.43 8.43 -8.79
N ALA A 34 34.42 8.77 -9.60
CA ALA A 34 33.09 8.19 -9.50
C ALA A 34 33.05 6.71 -9.94
N GLN A 35 33.60 6.38 -11.11
CA GLN A 35 33.58 5.01 -11.66
C GLN A 35 34.31 4.01 -10.75
N LYS A 36 35.46 4.41 -10.20
CA LYS A 36 36.25 3.56 -9.30
C LYS A 36 35.79 3.62 -7.85
N ARG A 37 34.67 4.30 -7.55
CA ARG A 37 34.12 4.43 -6.20
C ARG A 37 35.12 4.97 -5.18
N LEU A 38 35.94 5.95 -5.59
CA LEU A 38 36.97 6.55 -4.74
C LEU A 38 36.42 7.64 -3.79
N LEU A 39 35.10 7.86 -3.82
CA LEU A 39 34.40 8.92 -3.07
C LEU A 39 33.17 8.37 -2.31
N THR A 40 33.08 7.06 -2.07
CA THR A 40 31.89 6.45 -1.43
C THR A 40 31.79 6.68 0.08
N LEU A 41 32.90 7.04 0.74
CA LEU A 41 33.02 7.22 2.18
C LEU A 41 33.24 8.70 2.58
N VAL A 42 33.03 9.63 1.66
CA VAL A 42 33.12 11.08 1.92
C VAL A 42 32.18 11.49 3.06
N ARG A 43 30.93 11.01 3.06
CA ARG A 43 29.95 11.30 4.13
C ARG A 43 30.30 10.72 5.49
N SER A 44 31.01 9.60 5.51
CA SER A 44 31.54 9.02 6.75
C SER A 44 32.84 9.70 7.22
N GLY A 45 33.30 10.74 6.53
CA GLY A 45 34.45 11.54 6.93
C GLY A 45 35.80 10.87 6.64
N HIS A 46 35.89 9.94 5.67
CA HIS A 46 37.16 9.29 5.36
C HIS A 46 38.18 10.33 4.83
N PRO A 47 39.31 10.55 5.51
CA PRO A 47 40.13 11.74 5.30
C PRO A 47 40.72 11.83 3.88
N GLY A 48 41.14 10.70 3.30
CA GLY A 48 41.68 10.67 1.93
C GLY A 48 40.64 10.95 0.85
N GLU A 49 39.38 10.56 1.07
CA GLU A 49 38.31 10.80 0.10
C GLU A 49 37.77 12.23 0.23
N VAL A 50 37.63 12.74 1.46
CA VAL A 50 37.27 14.13 1.73
C VAL A 50 38.30 15.08 1.12
N ALA A 51 39.59 14.76 1.24
CA ALA A 51 40.66 15.59 0.68
C ALA A 51 40.66 15.57 -0.86
N LEU A 52 40.46 14.40 -1.49
CA LEU A 52 40.27 14.30 -2.93
C LEU A 52 39.04 15.07 -3.40
N ALA A 53 37.89 14.88 -2.76
CA ALA A 53 36.64 15.58 -3.08
C ALA A 53 36.82 17.10 -2.99
N SER A 54 37.42 17.60 -1.91
CA SER A 54 37.66 19.03 -1.72
C SER A 54 38.56 19.62 -2.82
N HIS A 55 39.61 18.88 -3.21
CA HIS A 55 40.51 19.32 -4.28
C HIS A 55 39.81 19.32 -5.65
N LEU A 56 39.06 18.26 -5.97
CA LEU A 56 38.29 18.18 -7.21
C LEU A 56 37.20 19.26 -7.30
N LEU A 57 36.54 19.59 -6.18
CA LEU A 57 35.55 20.67 -6.13
C LEU A 57 36.20 22.04 -6.37
N TYR A 58 37.36 22.29 -5.77
CA TYR A 58 38.15 23.50 -6.03
C TYR A 58 38.50 23.65 -7.52
N LEU A 59 38.96 22.56 -8.16
CA LEU A 59 39.29 22.58 -9.59
C LEU A 59 38.06 22.83 -10.48
N VAL A 60 36.90 22.28 -10.14
CA VAL A 60 35.66 22.56 -10.89
C VAL A 60 35.29 24.03 -10.78
N ASP A 61 35.35 24.61 -9.58
CA ASP A 61 35.01 26.02 -9.35
C ASP A 61 35.88 26.98 -10.21
N GLN A 62 37.17 26.66 -10.36
CA GLN A 62 38.10 27.46 -11.18
C GLN A 62 37.88 27.30 -12.70
N HIS A 63 37.46 26.11 -13.17
CA HIS A 63 37.49 25.77 -14.59
C HIS A 63 36.11 25.52 -15.24
N ALA A 64 35.02 25.55 -14.47
CA ALA A 64 33.66 25.23 -14.94
C ALA A 64 33.22 26.08 -16.15
N ALA A 65 33.53 27.38 -16.16
CA ALA A 65 33.17 28.28 -17.27
C ALA A 65 33.81 27.87 -18.61
N GLY A 66 34.99 27.24 -18.57
CA GLY A 66 35.74 26.77 -19.73
C GLY A 66 35.37 25.36 -20.20
N MET A 67 34.50 24.63 -19.49
CA MET A 67 34.14 23.26 -19.83
C MET A 67 33.25 23.20 -21.08
N ASP A 68 33.60 22.33 -22.02
CA ASP A 68 32.73 22.00 -23.15
C ASP A 68 31.50 21.17 -22.69
N PRO A 69 30.48 20.99 -23.54
CA PRO A 69 29.28 20.22 -23.19
C PRO A 69 29.55 18.82 -22.62
N ALA A 70 30.55 18.12 -23.17
CA ALA A 70 30.96 16.79 -22.70
C ALA A 70 31.52 16.83 -21.27
N SER A 71 32.40 17.80 -20.98
CA SER A 71 33.00 17.98 -19.67
C SER A 71 31.98 18.44 -18.63
N LEU A 72 31.06 19.34 -18.99
CA LEU A 72 29.96 19.79 -18.13
C LEU A 72 29.05 18.62 -17.75
N SER A 73 28.59 17.85 -18.74
CA SER A 73 27.74 16.67 -18.53
C SER A 73 28.43 15.63 -17.64
N THR A 74 29.71 15.35 -17.89
CA THR A 74 30.45 14.32 -17.16
C THR A 74 30.71 14.74 -15.71
N THR A 75 31.08 16.00 -15.50
CA THR A 75 31.29 16.58 -14.17
C THR A 75 29.98 16.60 -13.37
N ALA A 76 28.88 17.05 -13.99
CA ALA A 76 27.57 17.06 -13.34
C ALA A 76 27.11 15.65 -12.94
N TRP A 77 27.27 14.67 -13.83
CA TRP A 77 26.99 13.26 -13.51
C TRP A 77 27.81 12.76 -12.33
N ALA A 78 29.11 13.06 -12.30
CA ALA A 78 30.00 12.60 -11.24
C ALA A 78 29.64 13.21 -9.89
N LEU A 79 29.35 14.51 -9.84
CA LEU A 79 28.89 15.21 -8.64
C LEU A 79 27.58 14.60 -8.11
N ALA A 80 26.58 14.42 -8.98
CA ALA A 80 25.31 13.81 -8.61
C ALA A 80 25.44 12.35 -8.15
N SER A 81 26.28 11.55 -8.81
CA SER A 81 26.46 10.13 -8.49
C SER A 81 27.27 9.89 -7.21
N THR A 82 28.18 10.81 -6.88
CA THR A 82 29.00 10.76 -5.66
C THR A 82 28.37 11.54 -4.51
N GLU A 83 27.24 12.21 -4.77
CA GLU A 83 26.55 13.08 -3.82
C GLU A 83 27.48 14.14 -3.20
N CYS A 84 28.42 14.64 -4.02
CA CYS A 84 29.43 15.63 -3.66
C CYS A 84 29.15 16.97 -4.36
N GLY A 85 29.52 18.05 -3.69
CA GLY A 85 29.39 19.42 -4.22
C GLY A 85 28.26 20.21 -3.57
N SER A 86 28.37 21.53 -3.64
CA SER A 86 27.37 22.44 -3.08
C SER A 86 26.25 22.73 -4.09
N SER A 87 25.08 23.11 -3.59
CA SER A 87 23.99 23.63 -4.44
C SER A 87 24.47 24.70 -5.42
N LYS A 88 25.26 25.68 -4.94
CA LYS A 88 25.83 26.77 -5.75
C LYS A 88 26.70 26.30 -6.91
N LEU A 89 27.53 25.27 -6.68
CA LEU A 89 28.41 24.75 -7.72
C LEU A 89 27.60 24.14 -8.87
N ILE A 90 26.56 23.38 -8.54
CA ILE A 90 25.73 22.72 -9.56
C ILE A 90 24.80 23.71 -10.24
N GLU A 91 24.26 24.69 -9.52
CA GLU A 91 23.56 25.83 -10.12
C GLU A 91 24.44 26.53 -11.16
N SER A 92 25.73 26.74 -10.85
CA SER A 92 26.69 27.34 -11.78
C SER A 92 26.92 26.45 -13.01
N LEU A 93 27.12 25.14 -12.82
CA LEU A 93 27.25 24.18 -13.93
C LEU A 93 26.01 24.15 -14.83
N ILE A 94 24.81 24.20 -14.23
CA ILE A 94 23.54 24.28 -14.96
C ILE A 94 23.47 25.59 -15.73
N ALA A 95 23.79 26.73 -15.11
CA ALA A 95 23.79 28.04 -15.76
C ALA A 95 24.76 28.08 -16.96
N PHE A 96 25.98 27.56 -16.81
CA PHE A 96 26.93 27.44 -17.92
C PHE A 96 26.41 26.56 -19.06
N SER A 97 25.66 25.51 -18.72
CA SER A 97 25.06 24.60 -19.70
C SER A 97 23.93 25.25 -20.49
N GLN A 98 23.11 26.10 -19.87
CA GLN A 98 21.97 26.80 -20.51
C GLN A 98 22.39 27.60 -21.75
N HIS A 99 23.54 28.27 -21.69
CA HIS A 99 24.07 29.05 -22.81
C HIS A 99 24.65 28.20 -23.95
N ARG A 100 24.81 26.90 -23.75
CA ARG A 100 25.49 25.98 -24.69
C ARG A 100 24.63 24.80 -25.13
N LEU A 101 23.32 24.82 -24.83
CA LEU A 101 22.41 23.68 -25.06
C LEU A 101 22.40 23.15 -26.49
N VAL A 102 22.50 24.02 -27.51
CA VAL A 102 22.54 23.61 -28.93
C VAL A 102 23.78 22.75 -29.26
N GLY A 103 24.85 22.88 -28.48
CA GLY A 103 26.08 22.11 -28.64
C GLY A 103 26.10 20.76 -27.90
N PHE A 104 25.06 20.44 -27.13
CA PHE A 104 24.98 19.16 -26.43
C PHE A 104 24.51 18.05 -27.36
N LEU A 105 25.19 16.90 -27.30
CA LEU A 105 24.62 15.66 -27.82
C LEU A 105 23.42 15.23 -26.94
N PRO A 106 22.42 14.53 -27.49
CA PRO A 106 21.28 14.02 -26.73
C PRO A 106 21.68 13.29 -25.43
N SER A 107 22.71 12.46 -25.50
CA SER A 107 23.22 11.71 -24.35
C SER A 107 23.82 12.61 -23.26
N GLN A 108 24.52 13.67 -23.65
CA GLN A 108 25.10 14.65 -22.72
C GLN A 108 23.98 15.47 -22.08
N LEU A 109 22.99 15.90 -22.88
CA LEU A 109 21.84 16.66 -22.39
C LEU A 109 21.04 15.85 -21.37
N CYS A 110 20.66 14.61 -21.70
CA CYS A 110 19.90 13.76 -20.79
C CYS A 110 20.70 13.41 -19.52
N THR A 111 22.02 13.27 -19.62
CA THR A 111 22.88 13.05 -18.45
C THR A 111 22.93 14.28 -17.54
N LEU A 112 22.97 15.48 -18.11
CA LEU A 112 22.87 16.74 -17.36
C LEU A 112 21.51 16.87 -16.66
N LEU A 113 20.40 16.59 -17.37
CA LEU A 113 19.05 16.60 -16.80
C LEU A 113 18.92 15.60 -15.65
N TRP A 114 19.49 14.40 -15.80
CA TRP A 114 19.54 13.40 -14.75
C TRP A 114 20.34 13.86 -13.53
N ALA A 115 21.49 14.51 -13.76
CA ALA A 115 22.32 15.03 -12.69
C ALA A 115 21.60 16.11 -11.89
N ALA A 116 20.96 17.06 -12.58
CA ALA A 116 20.13 18.09 -11.95
C ALA A 116 18.96 17.48 -11.15
N ALA A 117 18.26 16.51 -11.73
CA ALA A 117 17.16 15.80 -11.06
C ALA A 117 17.62 14.98 -9.84
N SER A 118 18.89 14.55 -9.81
CA SER A 118 19.39 13.59 -8.83
C SER A 118 20.22 14.17 -7.70
N HIS A 119 20.71 15.39 -7.83
CA HIS A 119 21.57 15.97 -6.79
C HIS A 119 20.78 16.24 -5.49
N PRO A 120 21.30 15.83 -4.32
CA PRO A 120 20.57 15.96 -3.06
C PRO A 120 20.38 17.41 -2.59
N GLU A 121 21.33 18.31 -2.86
CA GLU A 121 21.31 19.69 -2.34
C GLU A 121 20.58 20.71 -3.23
N LEU A 122 20.15 20.33 -4.44
CA LEU A 122 19.37 21.23 -5.30
C LEU A 122 17.94 21.34 -4.76
N ASP A 123 17.42 22.54 -4.63
CA ASP A 123 16.02 22.81 -4.29
C ASP A 123 15.08 22.49 -5.46
N ASP A 124 13.81 22.24 -5.16
CA ASP A 124 12.83 21.76 -6.13
C ASP A 124 12.63 22.72 -7.32
N HIS A 125 12.71 24.04 -7.10
CA HIS A 125 12.57 25.03 -8.17
C HIS A 125 13.75 24.96 -9.15
N ARG A 126 14.99 24.93 -8.64
CA ARG A 126 16.19 24.86 -9.49
C ARG A 126 16.30 23.56 -10.26
N ARG A 127 15.72 22.47 -9.75
CA ARG A 127 15.63 21.20 -10.48
C ARG A 127 14.81 21.29 -11.76
N HIS A 128 13.89 22.25 -11.87
CA HIS A 128 13.02 22.43 -13.04
C HIS A 128 13.66 23.27 -14.15
N ASP A 129 14.59 24.17 -13.81
CA ASP A 129 15.22 25.11 -14.76
C ASP A 129 15.73 24.38 -16.03
N PRO A 130 16.56 23.32 -15.96
CA PRO A 130 17.05 22.62 -17.16
C PRO A 130 15.94 22.05 -18.05
N PHE A 131 14.84 21.59 -17.46
CA PHE A 131 13.72 21.02 -18.20
C PHE A 131 12.86 22.09 -18.88
N PHE A 132 12.76 23.28 -18.28
CA PHE A 132 12.13 24.43 -18.91
C PHE A 132 12.86 24.83 -20.21
N PHE A 133 14.20 24.87 -20.19
CA PHE A 133 14.96 25.16 -21.42
C PHE A 133 14.81 24.07 -22.48
N LEU A 134 14.83 22.79 -22.08
CA LEU A 134 14.55 21.68 -23.00
C LEU A 134 13.17 21.84 -23.65
N ALA A 135 12.15 22.18 -22.87
CA ALA A 135 10.80 22.37 -23.38
C ALA A 135 10.73 23.47 -24.44
N ASN A 136 11.38 24.62 -24.19
CA ASN A 136 11.47 25.70 -25.17
C ASN A 136 12.16 25.24 -26.47
N LEU A 137 13.22 24.43 -26.38
CA LEU A 137 13.90 23.89 -27.57
C LEU A 137 12.98 22.95 -28.36
N VAL A 138 12.22 22.08 -27.69
CA VAL A 138 11.24 21.20 -28.34
C VAL A 138 10.15 22.03 -29.02
N GLU A 139 9.63 23.07 -28.37
CA GLU A 139 8.65 23.99 -28.96
C GLU A 139 9.19 24.77 -30.16
N GLN A 140 10.48 25.08 -30.15
CA GLN A 140 11.19 25.72 -31.28
C GLN A 140 11.57 24.73 -32.39
N GLY A 141 11.19 23.46 -32.27
CA GLY A 141 11.35 22.46 -33.33
C GLY A 141 12.48 21.47 -33.12
N MET A 142 13.11 21.40 -31.94
CA MET A 142 14.03 20.32 -31.62
C MET A 142 13.28 18.98 -31.63
N ARG A 143 13.70 18.09 -32.53
CA ARG A 143 13.10 16.77 -32.68
C ARG A 143 13.83 15.74 -31.81
N LEU A 144 13.06 14.88 -31.15
CA LEU A 144 13.61 13.79 -30.35
C LEU A 144 14.01 12.56 -31.18
N GLU A 145 13.82 12.59 -32.51
CA GLU A 145 14.22 11.52 -33.45
C GLU A 145 15.72 11.14 -33.36
N LEU A 146 16.58 12.10 -32.96
CA LEU A 146 18.02 11.87 -32.79
C LEU A 146 18.39 11.27 -31.43
N PHE A 147 17.43 11.15 -30.50
CA PHE A 147 17.66 10.61 -29.17
C PHE A 147 17.64 9.09 -29.25
N SER A 148 18.62 8.45 -28.63
CA SER A 148 18.61 6.99 -28.49
C SER A 148 17.55 6.55 -27.46
N PRO A 149 17.15 5.26 -27.45
CA PRO A 149 16.25 4.72 -26.42
C PRO A 149 16.74 4.99 -24.99
N ARG A 150 18.06 4.93 -24.80
CA ARG A 150 18.70 5.26 -23.53
C ARG A 150 18.45 6.71 -23.14
N ASP A 151 18.63 7.64 -24.08
CA ASP A 151 18.47 9.08 -23.84
C ASP A 151 17.02 9.42 -23.50
N ILE A 152 16.05 8.87 -24.24
CA ILE A 152 14.61 9.07 -23.99
C ILE A 152 14.22 8.49 -22.63
N SER A 153 14.71 7.28 -22.31
CA SER A 153 14.44 6.66 -21.01
C SER A 153 14.98 7.50 -19.85
N LEU A 154 16.15 8.10 -20.02
CA LEU A 154 16.80 8.93 -19.01
C LEU A 154 16.07 10.27 -18.86
N LEU A 155 15.63 10.87 -19.97
CA LEU A 155 14.77 12.06 -19.97
C LEU A 155 13.49 11.81 -19.17
N LEU A 156 12.71 10.79 -19.54
CA LEU A 156 11.44 10.46 -18.90
C LEU A 156 11.60 10.13 -17.41
N TRP A 157 12.63 9.35 -17.07
CA TRP A 157 12.93 9.04 -15.67
C TRP A 157 13.26 10.30 -14.88
N SER A 158 14.08 11.20 -15.45
CA SER A 158 14.51 12.43 -14.78
C SER A 158 13.34 13.39 -14.59
N MET A 159 12.49 13.56 -15.62
CA MET A 159 11.25 14.31 -15.52
C MET A 159 10.35 13.77 -14.41
N GLY A 160 10.15 12.45 -14.36
CA GLY A 160 9.33 11.82 -13.33
C GLY A 160 9.90 11.97 -11.91
N LYS A 161 11.23 11.95 -11.75
CA LYS A 161 11.89 12.16 -10.45
C LYS A 161 11.63 13.55 -9.88
N VAL A 162 11.54 14.57 -10.72
CA VAL A 162 11.29 15.97 -10.30
C VAL A 162 9.82 16.39 -10.49
N ALA A 163 8.93 15.46 -10.84
CA ALA A 163 7.53 15.71 -11.16
C ALA A 163 7.32 16.82 -12.23
N TYR A 164 8.23 16.93 -13.19
CA TYR A 164 8.14 17.93 -14.26
C TYR A 164 7.25 17.42 -15.40
N MET A 165 6.08 18.03 -15.56
CA MET A 165 5.10 17.69 -16.59
C MET A 165 5.03 18.78 -17.65
N HIS A 166 5.45 18.45 -18.88
CA HIS A 166 5.33 19.33 -20.04
C HIS A 166 4.71 18.56 -21.20
N SER A 167 3.54 18.99 -21.66
CA SER A 167 2.71 18.22 -22.61
C SER A 167 3.42 17.97 -23.94
N THR A 168 4.09 18.97 -24.51
CA THR A 168 4.80 18.84 -25.80
C THR A 168 5.99 17.90 -25.72
N VAL A 169 6.79 18.00 -24.65
CA VAL A 169 7.95 17.13 -24.42
C VAL A 169 7.50 15.69 -24.18
N LEU A 170 6.45 15.48 -23.38
CA LEU A 170 5.89 14.15 -23.13
C LEU A 170 5.32 13.52 -24.40
N ALA A 171 4.56 14.28 -25.19
CA ALA A 171 4.01 13.79 -26.45
C ALA A 171 5.13 13.42 -27.44
N ALA A 172 6.18 14.25 -27.55
CA ALA A 172 7.33 13.96 -28.40
C ALA A 172 8.11 12.72 -27.92
N ALA A 173 8.35 12.60 -26.61
CA ALA A 173 9.06 11.46 -26.04
C ALA A 173 8.26 10.16 -26.16
N GLU A 174 6.93 10.23 -25.97
CA GLU A 174 6.03 9.09 -26.16
C GLU A 174 5.99 8.62 -27.62
N ALA A 175 5.88 9.55 -28.58
CA ALA A 175 5.90 9.23 -30.00
C ALA A 175 7.23 8.56 -30.40
N GLU A 176 8.35 9.06 -29.89
CA GLU A 176 9.65 8.49 -30.19
C GLU A 176 9.86 7.11 -29.53
N CYS A 177 9.38 6.94 -28.28
CA CYS A 177 9.33 5.61 -27.66
C CYS A 177 8.54 4.60 -28.51
N ALA A 178 7.44 5.03 -29.15
CA ALA A 178 6.60 4.16 -29.97
C ALA A 178 7.32 3.72 -31.25
N VAL A 179 8.00 4.66 -31.91
CA VAL A 179 8.78 4.40 -33.14
C VAL A 179 9.97 3.49 -32.85
N GLN A 180 10.66 3.69 -31.73
CA GLN A 180 11.89 2.97 -31.41
C GLN A 180 11.69 1.74 -30.51
N ILE A 181 10.46 1.32 -30.23
CA ILE A 181 10.14 0.34 -29.17
C ILE A 181 10.99 -0.94 -29.25
N ASP A 182 11.26 -1.44 -30.46
CA ASP A 182 12.04 -2.66 -30.68
C ASP A 182 13.53 -2.53 -30.33
N LYS A 183 14.05 -1.30 -30.29
CA LYS A 183 15.43 -0.98 -29.92
C LYS A 183 15.62 -0.82 -28.40
N PHE A 184 14.54 -0.76 -27.62
CA PHE A 184 14.63 -0.57 -26.17
C PHE A 184 15.19 -1.82 -25.50
N THR A 185 16.29 -1.64 -24.76
CA THR A 185 16.77 -2.65 -23.83
C THR A 185 15.81 -2.78 -22.63
N PRO A 186 15.85 -3.90 -21.89
CA PRO A 186 15.13 -4.04 -20.63
C PRO A 186 15.30 -2.86 -19.68
N ALA A 187 16.52 -2.35 -19.56
CA ALA A 187 16.83 -1.22 -18.70
C ALA A 187 16.15 0.07 -19.17
N ASP A 188 16.15 0.34 -20.47
CA ASP A 188 15.57 1.55 -21.05
C ASP A 188 14.05 1.55 -20.94
N ILE A 189 13.39 0.43 -21.29
CA ILE A 189 11.92 0.39 -21.24
C ILE A 189 11.41 0.45 -19.80
N SER A 190 12.13 -0.17 -18.86
CA SER A 190 11.80 -0.11 -17.43
C SER A 190 11.87 1.33 -16.91
N ARG A 191 12.92 2.07 -17.27
CA ARG A 191 13.08 3.48 -16.87
C ARG A 191 12.05 4.38 -17.50
N ALA A 192 11.80 4.25 -18.81
CA ALA A 192 10.82 5.05 -19.54
C ALA A 192 9.41 4.86 -18.95
N MET A 193 8.95 3.62 -18.80
CA MET A 193 7.65 3.29 -18.22
C MET A 193 7.54 3.80 -16.77
N HIS A 194 8.61 3.68 -15.99
CA HIS A 194 8.59 4.21 -14.63
C HIS A 194 8.50 5.73 -14.59
N GLY A 195 9.19 6.42 -15.50
CA GLY A 195 9.07 7.87 -15.71
C GLY A 195 7.63 8.30 -15.93
N PHE A 196 6.94 7.67 -16.88
CA PHE A 196 5.51 7.89 -17.11
C PHE A 196 4.66 7.62 -15.85
N SER A 197 4.96 6.54 -15.12
CA SER A 197 4.25 6.17 -13.90
C SER A 197 4.40 7.18 -12.76
N MET A 198 5.58 7.82 -12.62
CA MET A 198 5.83 8.87 -11.64
C MET A 198 5.06 10.14 -11.99
N LEU A 199 4.98 10.47 -13.28
CA LEU A 199 4.22 11.61 -13.79
C LEU A 199 2.71 11.36 -13.87
N ARG A 200 2.25 10.13 -13.61
CA ARG A 200 0.86 9.70 -13.82
C ARG A 200 0.36 9.98 -15.25
N HIS A 201 1.29 10.00 -16.21
CA HIS A 201 0.99 10.16 -17.63
C HIS A 201 0.65 8.79 -18.22
N ASN A 202 -0.51 8.66 -18.85
CA ASN A 202 -0.94 7.42 -19.49
C ASN A 202 -0.50 7.46 -20.97
N PRO A 203 0.53 6.69 -21.38
CA PRO A 203 1.09 6.78 -22.71
C PRO A 203 0.24 5.99 -23.72
N VAL A 204 -0.77 6.66 -24.30
CA VAL A 204 -1.77 6.04 -25.19
C VAL A 204 -1.12 5.49 -26.46
N SER A 205 -0.21 6.24 -27.06
CA SER A 205 0.49 5.90 -28.31
C SER A 205 1.45 4.73 -28.14
N LEU A 206 1.83 4.39 -26.90
CA LEU A 206 2.68 3.23 -26.61
C LEU A 206 1.91 1.93 -26.42
N ARG A 207 0.59 1.95 -26.27
CA ARG A 207 -0.17 0.74 -25.93
C ARG A 207 -0.02 -0.36 -26.97
N GLU A 208 -0.31 -0.08 -28.24
CA GLU A 208 -0.17 -1.04 -29.33
C GLU A 208 1.30 -1.45 -29.57
N PRO A 209 2.27 -0.52 -29.63
CA PRO A 209 3.70 -0.88 -29.70
C PRO A 209 4.17 -1.78 -28.55
N LEU A 210 3.66 -1.57 -27.34
CA LEU A 210 3.99 -2.41 -26.17
C LEU A 210 3.46 -3.83 -26.32
N GLU A 211 2.27 -4.02 -26.91
CA GLU A 211 1.75 -5.36 -27.21
C GLU A 211 2.67 -6.13 -28.15
N SER A 212 3.19 -5.47 -29.20
CA SER A 212 4.23 -6.03 -30.07
C SER A 212 5.50 -6.37 -29.31
N TYR A 213 5.96 -5.44 -28.45
CA TYR A 213 7.15 -5.64 -27.61
C TYR A 213 7.02 -6.86 -26.69
N TRP A 214 5.80 -7.20 -26.25
CA TRP A 214 5.47 -8.34 -25.38
C TRP A 214 5.07 -9.61 -26.11
N GLY A 215 5.10 -9.61 -27.45
CA GLY A 215 4.82 -10.79 -28.26
C GLY A 215 5.78 -11.96 -28.02
N ALA A 216 5.88 -12.88 -28.99
CA ALA A 216 6.73 -14.06 -28.83
C ALA A 216 8.19 -13.72 -28.45
N ALA A 217 8.79 -12.72 -29.10
CA ALA A 217 10.13 -12.22 -28.79
C ALA A 217 10.22 -11.55 -27.40
N GLY A 218 9.15 -10.91 -26.94
CA GLY A 218 9.08 -10.30 -25.61
C GLY A 218 9.21 -11.32 -24.48
N LYS A 219 8.65 -12.52 -24.66
CA LYS A 219 8.76 -13.62 -23.69
C LYS A 219 10.19 -14.11 -23.52
N GLU A 220 10.97 -14.13 -24.61
CA GLU A 220 12.40 -14.46 -24.56
C GLU A 220 13.20 -13.33 -23.89
N ARG A 221 12.85 -12.07 -24.21
CA ARG A 221 13.49 -10.88 -23.64
C ARG A 221 13.37 -10.78 -22.12
N LEU A 222 12.34 -11.36 -21.50
CA LEU A 222 12.20 -11.43 -20.03
C LEU A 222 13.42 -12.07 -19.34
N THR A 223 14.17 -12.92 -20.03
CA THR A 223 15.40 -13.53 -19.49
C THR A 223 16.56 -12.54 -19.36
N ALA A 224 16.54 -11.45 -20.13
CA ALA A 224 17.55 -10.39 -20.10
C ALA A 224 17.30 -9.35 -19.01
N PHE A 225 16.07 -9.28 -18.45
CA PHE A 225 15.79 -8.40 -17.33
C PHE A 225 16.49 -8.89 -16.06
N ASN A 226 17.20 -7.96 -15.41
CA ASN A 226 17.67 -8.18 -14.05
C ASN A 226 16.55 -7.90 -13.01
N PRO A 227 16.76 -8.24 -11.72
CA PRO A 227 15.79 -8.02 -10.65
C PRO A 227 15.25 -6.60 -10.50
N ASP A 228 16.12 -5.58 -10.58
CA ASP A 228 15.72 -4.17 -10.45
C ASP A 228 14.86 -3.74 -11.63
N GLU A 229 15.28 -4.08 -12.85
CA GLU A 229 14.59 -3.73 -14.09
C GLU A 229 13.19 -4.34 -14.16
N ILE A 230 13.06 -5.66 -13.92
CA ILE A 230 11.75 -6.31 -14.00
C ILE A 230 10.79 -5.78 -12.92
N THR A 231 11.33 -5.46 -11.74
CA THR A 231 10.53 -4.84 -10.67
C THR A 231 10.05 -3.47 -11.09
N LEU A 232 10.96 -2.62 -11.58
CA LEU A 232 10.66 -1.27 -12.01
C LEU A 232 9.61 -1.26 -13.14
N PHE A 233 9.78 -2.16 -14.10
CA PHE A 233 8.86 -2.38 -15.21
C PHE A 233 7.46 -2.78 -14.73
N VAL A 234 7.33 -3.81 -13.90
CA VAL A 234 6.02 -4.29 -13.40
C VAL A 234 5.36 -3.26 -12.48
N VAL A 235 6.14 -2.53 -11.67
CA VAL A 235 5.63 -1.41 -10.84
C VAL A 235 5.06 -0.30 -11.70
N ALA A 236 5.70 0.03 -12.82
CA ALA A 236 5.16 1.03 -13.73
C ALA A 236 3.79 0.62 -14.28
N HIS A 237 3.62 -0.65 -14.65
CA HIS A 237 2.33 -1.21 -15.10
C HIS A 237 1.26 -1.13 -14.01
N GLY A 238 1.57 -1.55 -12.78
CA GLY A 238 0.64 -1.47 -11.65
C GLY A 238 0.27 -0.03 -11.25
N LYS A 239 1.17 0.94 -11.43
CA LYS A 239 0.88 2.36 -11.22
C LYS A 239 -0.03 2.92 -12.31
N LEU A 240 0.28 2.63 -13.57
CA LEU A 240 -0.44 3.12 -14.74
C LEU A 240 -1.77 2.40 -15.00
N GLY A 241 -1.98 1.22 -14.40
CA GLY A 241 -3.15 0.39 -14.69
C GLY A 241 -3.11 -0.20 -16.10
N LEU A 242 -1.90 -0.39 -16.65
CA LEU A 242 -1.69 -1.03 -17.95
C LEU A 242 -1.51 -2.52 -17.71
N GLU A 243 -2.52 -3.31 -18.06
CA GLU A 243 -2.47 -4.76 -17.92
C GLU A 243 -1.95 -5.38 -19.23
N PRO A 244 -0.78 -6.06 -19.21
CA PRO A 244 -0.36 -6.89 -20.34
C PRO A 244 -1.33 -8.05 -20.55
N ASP A 245 -1.27 -8.67 -21.74
CA ASP A 245 -2.10 -9.84 -22.01
C ASP A 245 -1.86 -10.98 -21.00
N ASN A 246 -2.88 -11.82 -20.81
CA ASN A 246 -2.82 -12.95 -19.88
C ASN A 246 -1.66 -13.93 -20.18
N SER A 247 -1.21 -13.99 -21.44
CA SER A 247 -0.10 -14.86 -21.85
C SER A 247 1.24 -14.33 -21.34
N PHE A 248 1.50 -13.04 -21.50
CA PHE A 248 2.71 -12.37 -21.04
C PHE A 248 2.74 -12.26 -19.52
N MET A 249 1.60 -11.98 -18.87
CA MET A 249 1.49 -11.98 -17.40
C MET A 249 1.95 -13.31 -16.78
N ARG A 250 1.57 -14.46 -17.39
CA ARG A 250 2.08 -15.77 -16.94
C ARG A 250 3.59 -15.91 -17.13
N SER A 251 4.15 -15.40 -18.23
CA SER A 251 5.60 -15.42 -18.48
C SER A 251 6.36 -14.54 -17.48
N ILE A 252 5.84 -13.36 -17.14
CA ILE A 252 6.38 -12.50 -16.08
C ILE A 252 6.41 -13.29 -14.77
N ILE A 253 5.28 -13.91 -14.37
CA ILE A 253 5.18 -14.68 -13.14
C ILE A 253 6.19 -15.82 -13.09
N ARG A 254 6.37 -16.56 -14.19
CA ARG A 254 7.39 -17.61 -14.27
C ARG A 254 8.79 -17.05 -14.08
N ARG A 255 9.12 -15.93 -14.74
CA ARG A 255 10.42 -15.27 -14.63
C ARG A 255 10.69 -14.78 -13.21
N ILE A 256 9.80 -13.98 -12.63
CA ILE A 256 10.00 -13.45 -11.26
C ILE A 256 10.02 -14.59 -10.22
N SER A 257 9.26 -15.67 -10.43
CA SER A 257 9.30 -16.86 -9.57
C SER A 257 10.65 -17.58 -9.60
N ALA A 258 11.40 -17.49 -10.70
CA ALA A 258 12.75 -18.04 -10.82
C ALA A 258 13.80 -17.13 -10.16
N LEU A 259 13.51 -15.84 -10.02
CA LEU A 259 14.39 -14.86 -9.37
C LEU A 259 14.20 -14.79 -7.85
N VAL A 260 13.14 -15.39 -7.28
CA VAL A 260 13.01 -15.52 -5.82
C VAL A 260 14.18 -16.37 -5.29
N PRO A 261 14.91 -15.90 -4.26
CA PRO A 261 16.01 -16.67 -3.68
C PRO A 261 15.56 -18.10 -3.28
N PRO A 262 16.37 -19.13 -3.59
CA PRO A 262 16.01 -20.49 -3.28
C PRO A 262 15.92 -20.71 -1.77
N VAL A 263 14.83 -21.35 -1.35
CA VAL A 263 14.62 -21.76 0.03
C VAL A 263 15.18 -23.19 0.21
N PRO A 264 16.05 -23.46 1.21
CA PRO A 264 16.56 -24.80 1.44
C PRO A 264 15.43 -25.78 1.77
N LYS A 265 15.46 -26.97 1.15
CA LYS A 265 14.49 -28.03 1.44
C LYS A 265 14.68 -28.52 2.88
N PRO A 266 13.60 -28.84 3.62
CA PRO A 266 13.73 -29.45 4.94
C PRO A 266 14.25 -30.89 4.78
N GLU A 267 15.55 -31.09 4.87
CA GLU A 267 16.12 -32.45 4.98
C GLU A 267 15.87 -33.02 6.37
N GLY A 268 15.42 -34.28 6.40
CA GLY A 268 15.14 -35.01 7.61
C GLY A 268 16.33 -35.09 8.57
N LYS A 269 16.08 -34.77 9.84
CA LYS A 269 16.87 -35.15 11.02
C LYS A 269 18.40 -34.85 11.00
N ARG A 270 18.87 -33.64 10.61
CA ARG A 270 20.21 -33.14 11.04
C ARG A 270 20.19 -31.63 11.37
N LYS A 271 19.67 -31.30 12.55
CA LYS A 271 19.34 -29.93 13.03
C LYS A 271 20.50 -28.94 13.28
N ARG A 272 21.78 -29.29 13.06
CA ARG A 272 22.92 -28.39 13.39
C ARG A 272 23.81 -27.93 12.23
N ARG A 273 23.79 -28.59 11.07
CA ARG A 273 24.51 -28.14 9.85
C ARG A 273 23.62 -27.31 8.91
N ALA A 274 22.30 -27.48 8.96
CA ALA A 274 21.34 -26.80 8.09
C ALA A 274 21.19 -25.29 8.38
N THR A 275 21.42 -24.85 9.63
CA THR A 275 21.37 -23.43 10.00
C THR A 275 22.53 -22.63 9.40
N SER A 276 23.72 -23.23 9.25
CA SER A 276 24.88 -22.55 8.64
C SER A 276 24.75 -22.47 7.12
N ALA A 277 24.21 -23.50 6.46
CA ALA A 277 23.94 -23.54 5.02
C ALA A 277 22.80 -22.59 4.59
N ALA A 278 21.72 -22.52 5.39
CA ALA A 278 20.62 -21.58 5.14
C ALA A 278 21.06 -20.12 5.32
N ALA A 279 21.88 -19.83 6.32
CA ALA A 279 22.47 -18.52 6.51
C ALA A 279 23.44 -18.15 5.37
N THR A 280 24.19 -19.11 4.82
CA THR A 280 25.11 -18.85 3.69
C THR A 280 24.37 -18.64 2.37
N ALA A 281 23.31 -19.39 2.06
CA ALA A 281 22.51 -19.16 0.85
C ALA A 281 21.73 -17.84 0.89
N ALA A 282 21.22 -17.45 2.07
CA ALA A 282 20.61 -16.14 2.28
C ALA A 282 21.65 -15.01 2.17
N ALA A 283 22.83 -15.18 2.75
CA ALA A 283 23.95 -14.23 2.63
C ALA A 283 24.53 -14.14 1.21
N GLU A 284 24.52 -15.22 0.43
CA GLU A 284 24.88 -15.23 -1.00
C GLU A 284 23.84 -14.52 -1.87
N ALA A 285 22.56 -14.65 -1.53
CA ALA A 285 21.51 -13.90 -2.20
C ALA A 285 21.56 -12.40 -1.87
N GLU A 286 21.92 -12.04 -0.62
CA GLU A 286 22.18 -10.66 -0.22
C GLU A 286 23.45 -10.07 -0.85
N SER A 287 24.49 -10.88 -1.07
CA SER A 287 25.74 -10.43 -1.67
C SER A 287 25.70 -10.31 -3.19
N ASN A 288 24.66 -10.85 -3.86
CA ASN A 288 24.52 -10.83 -5.31
C ASN A 288 23.16 -10.26 -5.79
N PRO A 289 22.94 -8.93 -5.64
CA PRO A 289 21.67 -8.27 -5.94
C PRO A 289 21.26 -8.31 -7.42
N SER A 290 22.21 -8.57 -8.33
CA SER A 290 21.93 -8.68 -9.76
C SER A 290 21.29 -10.01 -10.15
N LYS A 291 21.32 -11.02 -9.26
CA LYS A 291 20.85 -12.39 -9.56
C LYS A 291 19.48 -12.72 -8.96
N PHE A 292 19.16 -12.19 -7.77
CA PHE A 292 17.95 -12.54 -7.04
C PHE A 292 17.12 -11.32 -6.61
N LEU A 293 15.83 -11.55 -6.36
CA LEU A 293 14.93 -10.52 -5.82
C LEU A 293 15.25 -10.23 -4.35
N HIS A 294 15.49 -8.96 -4.05
CA HIS A 294 15.51 -8.44 -2.68
C HIS A 294 14.09 -8.41 -2.08
N PRO A 295 13.91 -8.49 -0.74
CA PRO A 295 12.63 -8.24 -0.05
C PRO A 295 11.76 -7.12 -0.62
N ARG A 296 12.33 -5.92 -0.78
CA ARG A 296 11.64 -4.78 -1.43
C ARG A 296 11.09 -5.10 -2.82
N HIS A 297 11.81 -5.87 -3.63
CA HIS A 297 11.38 -6.24 -4.98
C HIS A 297 10.17 -7.15 -4.92
N MET A 298 10.21 -8.16 -4.03
CA MET A 298 9.08 -9.06 -3.81
C MET A 298 7.84 -8.29 -3.34
N ALA A 299 7.99 -7.36 -2.40
CA ALA A 299 6.89 -6.52 -1.92
C ALA A 299 6.29 -5.67 -3.05
N HIS A 300 7.11 -4.94 -3.80
CA HIS A 300 6.65 -4.08 -4.91
C HIS A 300 6.03 -4.86 -6.07
N LEU A 301 6.54 -6.05 -6.39
CA LEU A 301 5.94 -6.93 -7.39
C LEU A 301 4.55 -7.39 -6.92
N MET A 302 4.42 -7.87 -5.69
CA MET A 302 3.13 -8.26 -5.11
C MET A 302 2.12 -7.11 -5.10
N TRP A 303 2.58 -5.89 -4.74
CA TRP A 303 1.77 -4.68 -4.79
C TRP A 303 1.24 -4.39 -6.20
N SER A 304 2.09 -4.56 -7.21
CA SER A 304 1.75 -4.27 -8.60
C SER A 304 0.66 -5.21 -9.11
N PHE A 305 0.76 -6.51 -8.79
CA PHE A 305 -0.31 -7.46 -9.10
C PHE A 305 -1.61 -7.14 -8.36
N ALA A 306 -1.53 -6.76 -7.08
CA ALA A 306 -2.70 -6.34 -6.32
C ALA A 306 -3.37 -5.10 -6.92
N ARG A 307 -2.59 -4.12 -7.37
CA ARG A 307 -3.08 -2.92 -8.06
C ARG A 307 -3.78 -3.21 -9.39
N LEU A 308 -3.34 -4.24 -10.10
CA LEU A 308 -3.96 -4.70 -11.35
C LEU A 308 -5.15 -5.64 -11.10
N ASP A 309 -5.49 -5.94 -9.83
CA ASP A 309 -6.45 -6.99 -9.43
C ASP A 309 -6.17 -8.35 -10.11
N TYR A 310 -4.89 -8.59 -10.45
CA TYR A 310 -4.48 -9.79 -11.17
C TYR A 310 -4.20 -10.92 -10.18
N ARG A 311 -5.07 -11.93 -10.17
CA ARG A 311 -4.89 -13.14 -9.37
C ARG A 311 -4.33 -14.28 -10.22
N PRO A 312 -3.06 -14.68 -10.05
CA PRO A 312 -2.50 -15.77 -10.84
C PRO A 312 -3.17 -17.11 -10.53
N ALA A 313 -3.48 -17.88 -11.59
CA ALA A 313 -3.98 -19.25 -11.47
C ALA A 313 -2.98 -20.18 -10.75
N GLU A 314 -1.68 -19.99 -11.01
CA GLU A 314 -0.60 -20.62 -10.26
C GLU A 314 0.04 -19.59 -9.34
N PRO A 315 -0.23 -19.58 -8.02
CA PRO A 315 0.32 -18.58 -7.09
C PRO A 315 1.80 -18.86 -6.77
N SER A 316 2.55 -19.51 -7.66
CA SER A 316 3.92 -19.98 -7.42
C SER A 316 4.85 -18.87 -6.95
N PHE A 317 4.72 -17.66 -7.51
CA PHE A 317 5.44 -16.48 -7.04
C PHE A 317 5.08 -16.11 -5.59
N PHE A 318 3.79 -15.89 -5.32
CA PHE A 318 3.29 -15.50 -4.00
C PHE A 318 3.67 -16.54 -2.92
N THR A 319 3.46 -17.83 -3.21
CA THR A 319 3.82 -18.92 -2.30
C THR A 319 5.33 -18.93 -2.02
N LYS A 320 6.18 -18.72 -3.03
CA LYS A 320 7.63 -18.61 -2.84
C LYS A 320 8.03 -17.39 -2.01
N CYS A 321 7.44 -16.22 -2.26
CA CYS A 321 7.69 -15.01 -1.46
C CYS A 321 7.28 -15.20 0.00
N LEU A 322 6.09 -15.76 0.25
CA LEU A 322 5.62 -16.04 1.60
C LEU A 322 6.52 -17.07 2.30
N LYS A 323 6.98 -18.11 1.59
CA LYS A 323 7.93 -19.10 2.15
C LYS A 323 9.29 -18.47 2.47
N HIS A 324 9.77 -17.56 1.63
CA HIS A 324 10.99 -16.82 1.89
C HIS A 324 10.85 -15.92 3.12
N LEU A 325 9.73 -15.19 3.24
CA LEU A 325 9.41 -14.35 4.40
C LEU A 325 9.34 -15.17 5.71
N GLU A 326 8.74 -16.36 5.66
CA GLU A 326 8.67 -17.27 6.80
C GLU A 326 10.07 -17.62 7.37
N ILE A 327 11.03 -17.89 6.47
CA ILE A 327 12.35 -18.40 6.85
C ILE A 327 13.33 -17.27 7.14
N ASN A 328 13.21 -16.16 6.42
CA ASN A 328 14.11 -15.01 6.51
C ASN A 328 13.37 -13.73 6.94
N PRO A 329 12.59 -13.72 8.04
CA PRO A 329 11.83 -12.54 8.44
C PRO A 329 12.74 -11.36 8.81
N GLY A 330 13.98 -11.63 9.20
CA GLY A 330 14.99 -10.62 9.54
C GLY A 330 15.39 -9.68 8.39
N LEU A 331 15.09 -10.05 7.14
CA LEU A 331 15.46 -9.26 5.95
C LEU A 331 14.41 -8.24 5.53
N TYR A 332 13.20 -8.35 6.08
CA TYR A 332 12.07 -7.51 5.69
C TYR A 332 11.97 -6.31 6.64
N CYS A 333 11.76 -5.12 6.08
CA CYS A 333 11.40 -3.93 6.85
C CYS A 333 9.87 -3.87 7.08
N LEU A 334 9.40 -2.92 7.90
CA LEU A 334 7.96 -2.76 8.15
C LEU A 334 7.18 -2.41 6.87
N GLU A 335 7.78 -1.66 5.95
CA GLU A 335 7.16 -1.31 4.67
C GLU A 335 6.93 -2.55 3.81
N ASP A 336 7.95 -3.39 3.66
CA ASP A 336 7.84 -4.64 2.91
C ASP A 336 6.72 -5.53 3.47
N LEU A 337 6.67 -5.70 4.81
CA LEU A 337 5.64 -6.50 5.47
C LEU A 337 4.24 -5.94 5.23
N THR A 338 4.09 -4.62 5.37
CA THR A 338 2.81 -3.92 5.14
C THR A 338 2.30 -4.19 3.73
N VAL A 339 3.17 -3.98 2.75
CA VAL A 339 2.84 -4.12 1.34
C VAL A 339 2.52 -5.57 0.97
N ILE A 340 3.30 -6.54 1.45
CA ILE A 340 3.07 -7.97 1.23
C ILE A 340 1.71 -8.40 1.81
N LEU A 341 1.44 -8.06 3.07
CA LEU A 341 0.21 -8.46 3.74
C LEU A 341 -1.02 -7.75 3.14
N TRP A 342 -0.89 -6.48 2.77
CA TRP A 342 -1.93 -5.77 2.03
C TRP A 342 -2.24 -6.47 0.70
N SER A 343 -1.21 -6.81 -0.07
CA SER A 343 -1.37 -7.45 -1.38
C SER A 343 -2.06 -8.81 -1.24
N CYS A 344 -1.69 -9.61 -0.25
CA CYS A 344 -2.35 -10.89 0.04
C CYS A 344 -3.80 -10.71 0.45
N SER A 345 -4.09 -9.74 1.33
CA SER A 345 -5.46 -9.43 1.75
C SER A 345 -6.32 -8.95 0.59
N HIS A 346 -5.78 -8.11 -0.29
CA HIS A 346 -6.48 -7.52 -1.43
C HIS A 346 -6.85 -8.59 -2.47
N LEU A 347 -5.87 -9.41 -2.86
CA LEU A 347 -6.04 -10.50 -3.83
C LEU A 347 -6.68 -11.77 -3.23
N LYS A 348 -7.03 -11.75 -1.93
CA LYS A 348 -7.58 -12.89 -1.17
C LYS A 348 -6.69 -14.14 -1.30
N ILE A 349 -5.38 -13.94 -1.21
CA ILE A 349 -4.37 -15.01 -1.22
C ILE A 349 -4.27 -15.58 0.20
N GLU A 350 -4.32 -16.90 0.30
CA GLU A 350 -4.18 -17.58 1.59
C GLU A 350 -2.74 -17.40 2.11
N VAL A 351 -2.64 -16.88 3.34
CA VAL A 351 -1.36 -16.71 4.03
C VAL A 351 -1.24 -17.79 5.11
N PRO A 352 -0.18 -18.62 5.08
CA PRO A 352 0.09 -19.61 6.11
C PRO A 352 0.30 -19.00 7.51
N GLU A 353 -0.15 -19.68 8.58
CA GLU A 353 -0.06 -19.19 9.98
C GLU A 353 1.38 -18.84 10.39
N ASN A 354 2.34 -19.68 10.04
CA ASN A 354 3.77 -19.45 10.27
C ASN A 354 4.28 -18.14 9.63
N VAL A 355 3.74 -17.72 8.48
CA VAL A 355 4.08 -16.44 7.85
C VAL A 355 3.47 -15.27 8.61
N VAL A 356 2.22 -15.41 9.08
CA VAL A 356 1.56 -14.39 9.91
C VAL A 356 2.34 -14.19 11.22
N VAL A 357 2.73 -15.29 11.88
CA VAL A 357 3.53 -15.26 13.11
C VAL A 357 4.92 -14.66 12.86
N ALA A 358 5.63 -15.09 11.81
CA ALA A 358 6.96 -14.56 11.47
C ALA A 358 6.92 -13.05 11.19
N SER A 359 5.90 -12.59 10.45
CA SER A 359 5.67 -11.17 10.16
C SER A 359 5.39 -10.37 11.42
N ALA A 360 4.54 -10.90 12.32
CA ALA A 360 4.22 -10.24 13.58
C ALA A 360 5.46 -10.15 14.50
N LEU A 361 6.24 -11.23 14.64
CA LEU A 361 7.47 -11.25 15.45
C LEU A 361 8.52 -10.28 14.91
N ARG A 362 8.65 -10.19 13.58
CA ARG A 362 9.53 -9.20 12.95
C ARG A 362 9.09 -7.78 13.24
N ALA A 363 7.80 -7.50 13.10
CA ALA A 363 7.25 -6.18 13.39
C ALA A 363 7.46 -5.79 14.87
N ILE A 364 7.27 -6.74 15.80
CA ILE A 364 7.55 -6.54 17.24
C ILE A 364 9.04 -6.21 17.47
N ALA A 365 9.95 -6.91 16.79
CA ALA A 365 11.39 -6.65 16.92
C ALA A 365 11.82 -5.27 16.39
N LEU A 366 11.10 -4.74 15.39
CA LEU A 366 11.36 -3.42 14.81
C LEU A 366 10.65 -2.29 15.58
N ALA A 367 9.56 -2.58 16.29
CA ALA A 367 8.72 -1.59 16.96
C ALA A 367 9.46 -0.61 17.90
N PRO A 368 10.47 -1.03 18.71
CA PRO A 368 11.20 -0.09 19.57
C PRO A 368 12.07 0.91 18.81
N LYS A 369 12.49 0.57 17.58
CA LYS A 369 13.35 1.41 16.74
C LYS A 369 12.53 2.35 15.84
N GLU A 370 11.27 2.02 15.61
CA GLU A 370 10.39 2.77 14.73
C GLU A 370 9.92 4.06 15.41
N GLN A 371 10.20 5.20 14.77
CA GLN A 371 9.79 6.51 15.30
C GLN A 371 8.34 6.85 14.93
N SER A 372 7.80 6.24 13.87
CA SER A 372 6.44 6.46 13.37
C SER A 372 5.49 5.31 13.74
N PRO A 373 4.49 5.53 14.61
CA PRO A 373 3.50 4.51 14.94
C PRO A 373 2.66 4.03 13.75
N ALA A 374 2.57 4.83 12.67
CA ALA A 374 1.71 4.56 11.51
C ALA A 374 2.08 3.29 10.74
N MET A 375 3.37 2.96 10.64
CA MET A 375 3.79 1.75 9.95
C MET A 375 3.40 0.50 10.74
N LEU A 376 3.52 0.54 12.06
CA LEU A 376 3.15 -0.57 12.94
C LEU A 376 1.63 -0.81 12.95
N THR A 377 0.83 0.26 12.95
CA THR A 377 -0.64 0.15 12.85
C THR A 377 -1.07 -0.39 11.50
N SER A 378 -0.39 -0.01 10.41
CA SER A 378 -0.65 -0.55 9.08
C SER A 378 -0.33 -2.05 8.99
N VAL A 379 0.82 -2.49 9.53
CA VAL A 379 1.14 -3.92 9.64
C VAL A 379 0.07 -4.65 10.45
N LEU A 380 -0.31 -4.14 11.63
CA LEU A 380 -1.33 -4.74 12.49
C LEU A 380 -2.68 -4.88 11.78
N ARG A 381 -3.09 -3.85 11.04
CA ARG A 381 -4.34 -3.86 10.26
C ARG A 381 -4.34 -4.97 9.21
N HIS A 382 -3.25 -5.11 8.45
CA HIS A 382 -3.17 -6.13 7.41
C HIS A 382 -2.98 -7.55 7.97
N LEU A 383 -2.21 -7.71 9.05
CA LEU A 383 -2.14 -8.98 9.78
C LEU A 383 -3.54 -9.42 10.25
N SER A 384 -4.32 -8.47 10.78
CA SER A 384 -5.67 -8.74 11.28
C SER A 384 -6.64 -9.11 10.16
N ALA A 385 -6.57 -8.44 9.02
CA ALA A 385 -7.38 -8.77 7.85
C ALA A 385 -7.07 -10.18 7.31
N VAL A 386 -5.79 -10.52 7.19
CA VAL A 386 -5.33 -11.83 6.72
C VAL A 386 -5.72 -12.94 7.71
N ALA A 387 -5.52 -12.74 9.01
CA ALA A 387 -5.90 -13.71 10.03
C ALA A 387 -7.43 -13.91 10.11
N ALA A 388 -8.22 -12.83 9.97
CA ALA A 388 -9.67 -12.93 9.95
C ALA A 388 -10.19 -13.73 8.73
N ALA A 389 -9.62 -13.50 7.55
CA ALA A 389 -9.99 -14.26 6.34
C ALA A 389 -9.71 -15.76 6.51
N ARG A 390 -8.58 -16.12 7.14
CA ARG A 390 -8.22 -17.51 7.46
C ARG A 390 -9.22 -18.13 8.45
N MET A 391 -9.57 -17.42 9.51
CA MET A 391 -10.53 -17.88 10.52
C MET A 391 -11.91 -18.16 9.89
N GLN A 392 -12.37 -17.30 8.98
CA GLN A 392 -13.64 -17.50 8.27
C GLN A 392 -13.63 -18.74 7.38
N GLN A 393 -12.54 -18.99 6.64
CA GLN A 393 -12.41 -20.19 5.81
C GLN A 393 -12.41 -21.47 6.62
N GLN A 394 -11.72 -21.49 7.77
CA GLN A 394 -11.75 -22.65 8.67
C GLN A 394 -13.15 -22.93 9.21
N GLN A 395 -13.91 -21.89 9.58
CA GLN A 395 -15.30 -22.04 10.03
C GLN A 395 -16.20 -22.61 8.93
N GLN A 396 -16.08 -22.12 7.70
CA GLN A 396 -16.82 -22.65 6.54
C GLN A 396 -16.47 -24.13 6.28
N TYR A 397 -15.18 -24.47 6.34
CA TYR A 397 -14.72 -25.85 6.16
C TYR A 397 -15.26 -26.79 7.26
N GLN A 398 -15.23 -26.36 8.52
CA GLN A 398 -15.77 -27.14 9.64
C GLN A 398 -17.29 -27.33 9.53
N SER A 399 -18.02 -26.26 9.20
CA SER A 399 -19.48 -26.29 9.00
C SER A 399 -19.91 -27.24 7.87
N SER A 400 -19.08 -27.38 6.82
CA SER A 400 -19.31 -28.33 5.72
C SER A 400 -19.05 -29.80 6.08
N ARG A 401 -18.35 -30.07 7.18
CA ARG A 401 -17.91 -31.42 7.59
C ARG A 401 -18.61 -31.92 8.85
N SER A 402 -19.21 -31.03 9.65
CA SER A 402 -19.85 -31.38 10.91
C SER A 402 -21.33 -31.78 10.72
N ASN A 403 -21.58 -33.09 10.67
CA ASN A 403 -22.76 -33.71 11.26
C ASN A 403 -22.48 -34.17 12.71
N SER A 404 -21.36 -33.74 13.32
CA SER A 404 -20.89 -34.14 14.64
C SER A 404 -20.65 -32.94 15.57
N ASN A 405 -21.16 -33.05 16.80
CA ASN A 405 -21.21 -32.05 17.87
C ASN A 405 -19.85 -31.72 18.52
N SER A 406 -18.82 -31.37 17.73
CA SER A 406 -17.54 -30.92 18.28
C SER A 406 -17.08 -29.62 17.62
N SER A 407 -17.80 -28.53 17.85
CA SER A 407 -17.51 -27.20 17.28
C SER A 407 -16.59 -26.30 18.12
N ASP A 408 -16.27 -26.65 19.37
CA ASP A 408 -15.89 -25.59 20.34
C ASP A 408 -14.41 -25.49 20.77
N ALA A 409 -13.49 -26.32 20.26
CA ALA A 409 -12.15 -26.41 20.89
C ALA A 409 -10.96 -25.72 20.16
N LEU A 410 -10.95 -25.59 18.82
CA LEU A 410 -9.77 -25.06 18.10
C LEU A 410 -9.75 -23.53 17.95
N PHE A 411 -10.91 -22.92 17.72
CA PHE A 411 -11.05 -21.47 17.50
C PHE A 411 -10.48 -20.59 18.64
N PRO A 412 -10.61 -20.94 19.93
CA PRO A 412 -10.12 -20.11 21.03
C PRO A 412 -8.59 -20.02 21.13
N VAL A 413 -7.84 -21.00 20.62
CA VAL A 413 -6.38 -21.07 20.80
C VAL A 413 -5.66 -20.17 19.80
N GLU A 414 -6.06 -20.18 18.53
CA GLU A 414 -5.47 -19.31 17.51
C GLU A 414 -5.72 -17.83 17.81
N VAL A 415 -6.95 -17.45 18.18
CA VAL A 415 -7.30 -16.06 18.56
C VAL A 415 -6.43 -15.57 19.73
N ARG A 416 -6.16 -16.42 20.74
CA ARG A 416 -5.28 -16.07 21.86
C ARG A 416 -3.83 -15.84 21.44
N LYS A 417 -3.29 -16.64 20.52
CA LYS A 417 -1.94 -16.45 19.98
C LYS A 417 -1.82 -15.10 19.26
N TYR A 418 -2.77 -14.82 18.36
CA TYR A 418 -2.78 -13.54 17.63
C TYR A 418 -2.96 -12.35 18.57
N ALA A 419 -3.73 -12.51 19.65
CA ALA A 419 -3.87 -11.49 20.69
C ALA A 419 -2.61 -11.20 21.48
N ALA A 420 -1.85 -12.23 21.84
CA ALA A 420 -0.54 -12.01 22.45
C ALA A 420 0.40 -11.24 21.49
N LEU A 421 0.40 -11.58 20.21
CA LEU A 421 1.24 -10.91 19.20
C LEU A 421 0.83 -9.44 19.00
N CYS A 422 -0.46 -9.16 18.80
CA CYS A 422 -0.93 -7.79 18.63
C CYS A 422 -0.69 -6.95 19.89
N ALA A 423 -0.89 -7.53 21.08
CA ALA A 423 -0.61 -6.83 22.34
C ALA A 423 0.88 -6.48 22.49
N ALA A 424 1.78 -7.41 22.14
CA ALA A 424 3.22 -7.16 22.16
C ALA A 424 3.63 -6.08 21.16
N LEU A 425 3.02 -6.04 19.97
CA LEU A 425 3.27 -5.02 18.95
C LEU A 425 2.78 -3.63 19.39
N LEU A 426 1.65 -3.57 20.08
CA LEU A 426 1.02 -2.33 20.51
C LEU A 426 1.66 -1.72 21.76
N ALA A 427 2.11 -2.55 22.70
CA ALA A 427 2.67 -2.12 23.98
C ALA A 427 3.67 -0.94 23.91
N PRO A 428 4.66 -0.89 22.98
CA PRO A 428 5.60 0.23 22.91
C PRO A 428 5.02 1.53 22.33
N VAL A 429 3.89 1.47 21.62
CA VAL A 429 3.41 2.60 20.80
C VAL A 429 2.01 3.11 21.16
N VAL A 430 1.24 2.40 21.99
CA VAL A 430 -0.15 2.78 22.33
C VAL A 430 -0.28 4.23 22.79
N SER A 431 0.68 4.75 23.55
CA SER A 431 0.66 6.13 24.04
C SER A 431 0.96 7.20 22.99
N LYS A 432 1.51 6.80 21.82
CA LYS A 432 1.92 7.67 20.72
C LYS A 432 0.98 7.62 19.52
N LEU A 433 -0.06 6.79 19.55
CA LEU A 433 -0.97 6.63 18.41
C LEU A 433 -1.69 7.93 18.10
N SER A 434 -1.69 8.31 16.82
CA SER A 434 -2.58 9.35 16.31
C SER A 434 -4.06 8.86 16.36
N PRO A 435 -5.05 9.76 16.26
CA PRO A 435 -6.45 9.34 16.17
C PRO A 435 -6.73 8.39 14.99
N GLU A 436 -6.07 8.61 13.85
CA GLU A 436 -6.21 7.75 12.68
C GLU A 436 -5.65 6.34 12.95
N ASP A 437 -4.45 6.27 13.52
CA ASP A 437 -3.78 5.02 13.91
C ASP A 437 -4.57 4.24 14.97
N LEU A 438 -5.13 4.96 15.94
CA LEU A 438 -5.95 4.40 16.99
C LEU A 438 -7.22 3.80 16.41
N SER A 439 -7.90 4.51 15.50
CA SER A 439 -9.10 3.98 14.83
C SER A 439 -8.78 2.71 14.04
N SER A 440 -7.71 2.72 13.25
CA SER A 440 -7.25 1.58 12.47
C SER A 440 -6.92 0.38 13.36
N THR A 441 -6.28 0.61 14.51
CA THR A 441 -5.96 -0.41 15.50
C THR A 441 -7.22 -1.03 16.09
N ILE A 442 -8.20 -0.24 16.52
CA ILE A 442 -9.44 -0.76 17.12
C ILE A 442 -10.27 -1.55 16.11
N ILE A 443 -10.34 -1.09 14.86
CA ILE A 443 -11.03 -1.80 13.78
C ILE A 443 -10.35 -3.15 13.53
N ALA A 444 -9.01 -3.17 13.46
CA ALA A 444 -8.24 -4.39 13.24
C ALA A 444 -8.47 -5.41 14.37
N LEU A 445 -8.36 -4.99 15.63
CA LEU A 445 -8.59 -5.86 16.79
C LEU A 445 -10.04 -6.35 16.87
N GLY A 446 -11.02 -5.50 16.52
CA GLY A 446 -12.44 -5.85 16.47
C GLY A 446 -12.78 -6.84 15.34
N THR A 447 -12.03 -6.80 14.24
CA THR A 447 -12.16 -7.76 13.13
C THR A 447 -11.79 -9.17 13.57
N LEU A 448 -10.79 -9.31 14.43
CA LEU A 448 -10.34 -10.57 15.01
C LEU A 448 -11.11 -11.02 16.27
N GLU A 449 -12.14 -10.27 16.70
CA GLU A 449 -12.95 -10.59 17.89
C GLU A 449 -12.14 -10.77 19.19
N MET A 450 -11.06 -10.01 19.35
CA MET A 450 -10.04 -10.25 20.39
C MET A 450 -10.43 -9.79 21.80
N ALA A 451 -11.71 -9.50 22.03
CA ALA A 451 -12.27 -8.93 23.26
C ALA A 451 -11.73 -9.60 24.55
N ALA A 452 -11.73 -10.93 24.59
CA ALA A 452 -11.37 -11.71 25.77
C ALA A 452 -9.87 -12.06 25.86
N ALA A 453 -9.09 -11.76 24.81
CA ALA A 453 -7.72 -12.23 24.67
C ALA A 453 -6.66 -11.13 24.83
N LEU A 454 -7.06 -9.84 24.78
CA LEU A 454 -6.14 -8.72 24.99
C LEU A 454 -5.79 -8.53 26.48
N PRO A 455 -4.52 -8.28 26.83
CA PRO A 455 -4.14 -7.96 28.20
C PRO A 455 -4.86 -6.71 28.73
N ARG A 456 -5.35 -6.78 29.97
CA ARG A 456 -6.13 -5.69 30.61
C ARG A 456 -5.43 -4.33 30.54
N GLN A 457 -4.10 -4.29 30.72
CA GLN A 457 -3.33 -3.05 30.67
C GLN A 457 -3.38 -2.37 29.30
N VAL A 458 -3.20 -3.13 28.21
CA VAL A 458 -3.27 -2.61 26.84
C VAL A 458 -4.69 -2.13 26.53
N THR A 459 -5.71 -2.90 26.95
CA THR A 459 -7.12 -2.50 26.80
C THR A 459 -7.43 -1.18 27.49
N LEU A 460 -6.97 -0.98 28.72
CA LEU A 460 -7.17 0.28 29.45
C LEU A 460 -6.43 1.45 28.80
N GLN A 461 -5.22 1.24 28.30
CA GLN A 461 -4.45 2.27 27.59
C GLN A 461 -5.15 2.69 26.29
N LEU A 462 -5.64 1.73 25.50
CA LEU A 462 -6.40 2.01 24.27
C LEU A 462 -7.71 2.74 24.58
N GLN A 463 -8.46 2.30 25.58
CA GLN A 463 -9.69 2.99 26.00
C GLN A 463 -9.42 4.43 26.43
N LYS A 464 -8.35 4.67 27.21
CA LYS A 464 -7.92 6.01 27.62
C LYS A 464 -7.53 6.87 26.41
N ALA A 465 -6.75 6.33 25.47
CA ALA A 465 -6.35 7.04 24.26
C ALA A 465 -7.56 7.39 23.37
N CYS A 466 -8.55 6.49 23.28
CA CYS A 466 -9.79 6.74 22.54
C CYS A 466 -10.61 7.85 23.21
N LEU A 467 -10.68 7.83 24.54
CA LEU A 467 -11.41 8.84 25.30
C LEU A 467 -10.79 10.24 25.13
N THR A 468 -9.46 10.35 25.19
CA THR A 468 -8.75 11.65 25.02
C THR A 468 -8.80 12.17 23.59
N SER A 469 -8.96 11.30 22.60
CA SER A 469 -8.99 11.64 21.17
C SER A 469 -10.41 11.68 20.58
N ALA A 470 -11.45 11.50 21.39
CA ALA A 470 -12.83 11.34 20.92
C ALA A 470 -13.31 12.48 20.01
N ASN A 471 -12.93 13.72 20.33
CA ASN A 471 -13.28 14.90 19.55
C ASN A 471 -12.39 15.13 18.30
N LYS A 472 -11.30 14.36 18.13
CA LYS A 472 -10.37 14.44 17.00
C LYS A 472 -10.67 13.44 15.88
N PHE A 473 -11.52 12.45 16.13
CA PHE A 473 -11.92 11.50 15.08
C PHE A 473 -12.71 12.19 13.96
N THR A 474 -12.46 11.74 12.73
CA THR A 474 -13.18 12.20 11.53
C THR A 474 -14.60 11.63 11.50
N SER A 475 -15.48 12.22 10.70
CA SER A 475 -16.83 11.67 10.48
C SER A 475 -16.76 10.22 9.97
N GLU A 476 -15.84 9.92 9.05
CA GLU A 476 -15.70 8.58 8.45
C GLU A 476 -15.23 7.51 9.45
N THR A 477 -14.38 7.87 10.41
CA THR A 477 -13.77 6.91 11.35
C THR A 477 -14.65 6.55 12.53
N ILE A 478 -15.55 7.45 12.97
CA ILE A 478 -16.39 7.24 14.16
C ILE A 478 -17.31 5.99 14.07
N PRO A 479 -18.06 5.74 12.99
CA PRO A 479 -18.89 4.54 12.88
C PRO A 479 -18.08 3.24 12.93
N LEU A 480 -16.90 3.23 12.31
CA LEU A 480 -16.00 2.08 12.29
C LEU A 480 -15.35 1.84 13.65
N LEU A 481 -14.95 2.92 14.33
CA LEU A 481 -14.45 2.86 15.70
C LEU A 481 -15.52 2.31 16.65
N ALA A 482 -16.76 2.83 16.58
CA ALA A 482 -17.87 2.33 17.39
C ALA A 482 -18.14 0.84 17.14
N TRP A 483 -18.11 0.41 15.88
CA TRP A 483 -18.20 -1.01 15.52
C TRP A 483 -17.07 -1.84 16.16
N GLY A 484 -15.83 -1.37 16.11
CA GLY A 484 -14.70 -2.05 16.73
C GLY A 484 -14.83 -2.16 18.25
N VAL A 485 -15.30 -1.10 18.91
CA VAL A 485 -15.57 -1.07 20.36
C VAL A 485 -16.61 -2.12 20.77
N VAL A 486 -17.69 -2.29 20.00
CA VAL A 486 -18.68 -3.36 20.22
C VAL A 486 -18.03 -4.73 20.15
N ARG A 487 -17.25 -4.97 19.09
CA ARG A 487 -16.61 -6.26 18.82
C ARG A 487 -15.56 -6.63 19.87
N LEU A 488 -14.90 -5.62 20.45
CA LEU A 488 -13.98 -5.77 21.58
C LEU A 488 -14.69 -5.89 22.94
N ARG A 489 -16.03 -5.82 22.97
CA ARG A 489 -16.87 -5.91 24.19
C ARG A 489 -16.40 -4.94 25.28
N TRP A 490 -15.96 -3.75 24.89
CA TRP A 490 -15.50 -2.75 25.84
C TRP A 490 -16.66 -2.17 26.63
N GLN A 491 -16.62 -2.35 27.95
CA GLN A 491 -17.62 -1.83 28.88
C GLN A 491 -17.12 -0.56 29.58
N SER A 492 -16.83 0.49 28.79
CA SER A 492 -16.44 1.80 29.33
C SER A 492 -17.54 2.83 29.07
N PRO A 493 -18.40 3.14 30.06
CA PRO A 493 -19.46 4.14 29.92
C PRO A 493 -18.93 5.48 29.40
N GLN A 494 -17.87 6.00 30.02
CA GLN A 494 -17.28 7.28 29.67
C GLN A 494 -16.81 7.35 28.21
N LEU A 495 -16.22 6.26 27.70
CA LEU A 495 -15.80 6.19 26.31
C LEU A 495 -17.01 6.20 25.36
N VAL A 496 -18.03 5.40 25.65
CA VAL A 496 -19.25 5.33 24.85
C VAL A 496 -19.97 6.68 24.83
N ASP A 497 -20.08 7.35 25.98
CA ASP A 497 -20.71 8.66 26.12
C ASP A 497 -19.96 9.75 25.32
N SER A 498 -18.62 9.72 25.39
CA SER A 498 -17.76 10.64 24.64
C SER A 498 -17.84 10.41 23.13
N LEU A 499 -17.80 9.15 22.69
CA LEU A 499 -17.98 8.78 21.28
C LEU A 499 -19.37 9.17 20.78
N ALA A 500 -20.42 9.00 21.58
CA ALA A 500 -21.77 9.39 21.21
C ALA A 500 -21.91 10.89 21.02
N SER A 501 -21.30 11.67 21.92
CA SER A 501 -21.28 13.13 21.83
C SER A 501 -20.53 13.60 20.59
N ALA A 502 -19.35 13.02 20.32
CA ALA A 502 -18.57 13.32 19.12
C ALA A 502 -19.29 12.91 17.83
N ALA A 503 -20.00 11.79 17.85
CA ALA A 503 -20.79 11.27 16.74
C ALA A 503 -22.01 12.16 16.45
N ALA A 504 -22.74 12.60 17.48
CA ALA A 504 -23.95 13.42 17.32
C ALA A 504 -23.67 14.72 16.54
N VAL A 505 -22.53 15.37 16.81
CA VAL A 505 -22.10 16.59 16.11
C VAL A 505 -21.78 16.33 14.63
N ARG A 506 -21.32 15.11 14.30
CA ARG A 506 -20.86 14.72 12.95
C ARG A 506 -21.88 13.93 12.15
N CYS A 507 -23.02 13.56 12.74
CA CYS A 507 -24.07 12.78 12.07
C CYS A 507 -24.50 13.38 10.73
N ALA A 508 -24.56 14.70 10.60
CA ALA A 508 -24.94 15.36 9.35
C ALA A 508 -23.97 15.09 8.19
N LEU A 509 -22.68 14.92 8.50
CA LEU A 509 -21.61 14.68 7.54
C LEU A 509 -21.52 13.21 7.10
N LEU A 510 -22.21 12.28 7.78
CA LEU A 510 -22.11 10.86 7.51
C LEU A 510 -22.89 10.45 6.25
N PRO A 511 -22.32 9.59 5.39
CA PRO A 511 -23.09 8.93 4.34
C PRO A 511 -24.12 7.95 4.94
N PRO A 512 -25.15 7.53 4.18
CA PRO A 512 -26.17 6.57 4.65
C PRO A 512 -25.59 5.29 5.27
N GLU A 513 -24.58 4.69 4.65
CA GLU A 513 -23.90 3.51 5.20
C GLU A 513 -23.30 3.77 6.59
N GLY A 514 -22.62 4.93 6.75
CA GLY A 514 -22.03 5.34 8.02
C GLY A 514 -23.07 5.56 9.12
N LEU A 515 -24.24 6.13 8.77
CA LEU A 515 -25.37 6.28 9.70
C LEU A 515 -25.92 4.91 10.14
N ALA A 516 -26.07 3.98 9.21
CA ALA A 516 -26.55 2.63 9.49
C ALA A 516 -25.61 1.85 10.40
N GLN A 517 -24.31 1.93 10.15
CA GLN A 517 -23.29 1.30 10.97
C GLN A 517 -23.21 1.91 12.37
N LEU A 518 -23.29 3.24 12.48
CA LEU A 518 -23.29 3.95 13.75
C LEU A 518 -24.52 3.58 14.59
N GLY A 519 -25.71 3.58 13.98
CA GLY A 519 -26.95 3.18 14.65
C GLY A 519 -26.88 1.74 15.19
N TRP A 520 -26.37 0.80 14.38
CA TRP A 520 -26.16 -0.58 14.81
C TRP A 520 -25.18 -0.67 15.97
N ALA A 521 -24.06 0.02 15.91
CA ALA A 521 -23.03 -0.06 16.95
C ALA A 521 -23.58 0.39 18.31
N PHE A 522 -24.29 1.53 18.37
CA PHE A 522 -24.87 2.03 19.62
C PHE A 522 -26.04 1.20 20.12
N ALA A 523 -26.85 0.63 19.22
CA ALA A 523 -27.86 -0.36 19.59
C ALA A 523 -27.23 -1.62 20.21
N ALA A 524 -26.12 -2.11 19.65
CA ALA A 524 -25.41 -3.28 20.15
C ALA A 524 -24.67 -3.04 21.48
N MET A 525 -24.29 -1.80 21.80
CA MET A 525 -23.73 -1.44 23.12
C MET A 525 -24.79 -1.37 24.23
N ASP A 526 -26.08 -1.46 23.89
CA ASP A 526 -27.22 -1.27 24.81
C ASP A 526 -27.14 0.03 25.63
N ARG A 527 -26.60 1.09 25.02
CA ARG A 527 -26.50 2.43 25.61
C ARG A 527 -27.12 3.47 24.70
N THR A 528 -28.12 4.16 25.22
CA THR A 528 -28.87 5.18 24.49
C THR A 528 -28.40 6.57 24.87
N HIS A 529 -27.94 7.33 23.87
CA HIS A 529 -27.66 8.75 24.00
C HIS A 529 -28.76 9.55 23.30
N ALA A 530 -29.58 10.26 24.07
CA ALA A 530 -30.73 11.02 23.55
C ALA A 530 -30.34 11.92 22.36
N ASN A 531 -29.22 12.65 22.50
CA ASN A 531 -28.72 13.57 21.47
C ASN A 531 -28.30 12.83 20.19
N LEU A 532 -27.59 11.71 20.32
CA LEU A 532 -27.18 10.90 19.17
C LEU A 532 -28.39 10.23 18.51
N ALA A 533 -29.33 9.71 19.29
CA ALA A 533 -30.54 9.08 18.78
C ALA A 533 -31.40 10.09 17.99
N ALA A 534 -31.58 11.30 18.53
CA ALA A 534 -32.28 12.38 17.83
C ALA A 534 -31.56 12.81 16.54
N ALA A 535 -30.22 12.93 16.58
CA ALA A 535 -29.41 13.26 15.42
C ALA A 535 -29.49 12.16 14.34
N LEU A 536 -29.40 10.88 14.71
CA LEU A 536 -29.54 9.74 13.81
C LEU A 536 -30.91 9.72 13.14
N VAL A 537 -32.00 9.88 13.90
CA VAL A 537 -33.35 9.90 13.34
C VAL A 537 -33.52 11.06 12.36
N THR A 538 -33.05 12.25 12.74
CA THR A 538 -33.12 13.44 11.87
C THR A 538 -32.39 13.20 10.54
N GLN A 539 -31.14 12.73 10.61
CA GLN A 539 -30.30 12.55 9.41
C GLN A 539 -30.74 11.36 8.55
N CYS A 540 -31.18 10.26 9.16
CA CYS A 540 -31.73 9.14 8.40
C CYS A 540 -33.05 9.51 7.71
N THR A 541 -33.85 10.42 8.28
CA THR A 541 -35.08 10.94 7.64
C THR A 541 -34.74 11.78 6.42
N VAL A 542 -33.74 12.67 6.53
CA VAL A 542 -33.28 13.51 5.42
C VAL A 542 -32.70 12.66 4.29
N LYS A 543 -31.92 11.62 4.61
CA LYS A 543 -31.19 10.79 3.62
C LYS A 543 -31.93 9.50 3.27
N LEU A 544 -33.24 9.40 3.52
CA LEU A 544 -34.03 8.17 3.44
C LEU A 544 -33.89 7.42 2.09
N GLN A 545 -33.85 8.18 0.97
CA GLN A 545 -33.74 7.62 -0.38
C GLN A 545 -32.33 7.10 -0.73
N GLY A 546 -31.31 7.47 0.04
CA GLY A 546 -29.92 7.10 -0.21
C GLY A 546 -29.48 5.79 0.46
N PHE A 547 -30.35 5.12 1.21
CA PHE A 547 -30.00 3.88 1.91
C PHE A 547 -30.17 2.65 1.03
N SER A 548 -29.16 1.76 1.02
CA SER A 548 -29.31 0.43 0.44
C SER A 548 -30.29 -0.41 1.27
N ALA A 549 -30.91 -1.43 0.67
CA ALA A 549 -31.80 -2.35 1.39
C ALA A 549 -31.14 -2.99 2.63
N ARG A 550 -29.82 -3.26 2.56
CA ARG A 550 -29.05 -3.81 3.68
C ARG A 550 -28.87 -2.80 4.81
N ASP A 551 -28.56 -1.56 4.48
CA ASP A 551 -28.45 -0.48 5.46
C ASP A 551 -29.79 -0.22 6.12
N LYS A 552 -30.87 -0.32 5.34
CA LYS A 552 -32.22 -0.24 5.86
C LYS A 552 -32.50 -1.36 6.89
N ALA A 553 -32.18 -2.61 6.58
CA ALA A 553 -32.37 -3.72 7.52
C ALA A 553 -31.60 -3.52 8.83
N ARG A 554 -30.36 -3.02 8.72
CA ARG A 554 -29.48 -2.72 9.85
C ARG A 554 -30.04 -1.61 10.73
N LEU A 555 -30.53 -0.51 10.15
CA LEU A 555 -31.18 0.57 10.89
C LEU A 555 -32.48 0.11 11.54
N ALA A 556 -33.27 -0.73 10.86
CA ALA A 556 -34.52 -1.23 11.41
C ALA A 556 -34.29 -2.04 12.70
N TRP A 557 -33.28 -2.91 12.69
CA TRP A 557 -32.84 -3.64 13.87
C TRP A 557 -32.34 -2.71 14.98
N ALA A 558 -31.53 -1.71 14.62
CA ALA A 558 -30.96 -0.76 15.58
C ALA A 558 -32.04 0.05 16.29
N PHE A 559 -32.96 0.66 15.55
CA PHE A 559 -34.04 1.45 16.13
C PHE A 559 -35.04 0.61 16.92
N ALA A 560 -35.31 -0.64 16.52
CA ALA A 560 -36.14 -1.55 17.32
C ALA A 560 -35.49 -1.93 18.66
N HIS A 561 -34.15 -2.01 18.73
CA HIS A 561 -33.43 -2.17 19.99
C HIS A 561 -33.51 -0.90 20.85
N LEU A 562 -33.30 0.27 20.25
CA LEU A 562 -33.29 1.56 20.95
C LEU A 562 -34.69 2.06 21.38
N ALA A 563 -35.77 1.54 20.77
CA ALA A 563 -37.15 1.96 21.03
C ALA A 563 -37.61 1.80 22.49
N HIS A 564 -36.98 0.93 23.28
CA HIS A 564 -37.26 0.73 24.71
C HIS A 564 -36.96 1.95 25.59
N ARG A 565 -36.19 2.92 25.10
CA ARG A 565 -35.75 4.08 25.91
C ARG A 565 -36.14 5.45 25.34
N HIS A 566 -36.49 5.51 24.05
CA HIS A 566 -37.01 6.71 23.38
C HIS A 566 -38.17 6.33 22.46
N GLU A 567 -39.31 6.01 23.09
CA GLU A 567 -40.47 5.39 22.46
C GLU A 567 -41.04 6.22 21.29
N VAL A 568 -41.13 7.55 21.45
CA VAL A 568 -41.85 8.41 20.50
C VAL A 568 -41.06 8.70 19.21
N ILE A 569 -39.74 8.85 19.31
CA ILE A 569 -38.89 9.28 18.18
C ILE A 569 -38.53 8.07 17.28
N SER A 570 -38.20 6.93 17.90
CA SER A 570 -37.80 5.72 17.18
C SER A 570 -38.97 5.03 16.47
N GLN A 571 -40.18 5.04 17.05
CA GLN A 571 -41.34 4.35 16.45
C GLN A 571 -41.89 5.04 15.18
N LYS A 572 -42.00 6.38 15.17
CA LYS A 572 -42.48 7.13 13.98
C LYS A 572 -41.50 7.02 12.82
N PHE A 573 -40.20 7.13 13.10
CA PHE A 573 -39.16 6.96 12.10
C PHE A 573 -39.18 5.53 11.53
N LEU A 574 -39.18 4.52 12.41
CA LEU A 574 -39.09 3.12 12.02
C LEU A 574 -40.33 2.63 11.25
N SER A 575 -41.53 3.12 11.58
CA SER A 575 -42.73 2.82 10.79
C SER A 575 -42.70 3.46 9.39
N GLY A 576 -42.21 4.69 9.24
CA GLY A 576 -41.97 5.31 7.93
C GLY A 576 -40.88 4.59 7.12
N PHE A 577 -39.85 4.13 7.82
CA PHE A 577 -38.71 3.45 7.24
C PHE A 577 -39.03 2.02 6.77
N ILE A 578 -39.77 1.23 7.55
CA ILE A 578 -40.20 -0.10 7.12
C ILE A 578 -41.16 -0.02 5.92
N ARG A 579 -42.00 1.03 5.84
CA ARG A 579 -42.88 1.29 4.69
C ARG A 579 -42.12 1.65 3.40
N SER A 580 -40.86 2.07 3.51
CA SER A 580 -39.99 2.40 2.38
C SER A 580 -39.31 1.20 1.72
N PHE A 581 -39.50 -0.02 2.23
CA PHE A 581 -39.03 -1.23 1.57
C PHE A 581 -39.97 -1.60 0.43
N ASP A 582 -39.41 -1.74 -0.77
CA ASP A 582 -40.12 -2.37 -1.88
C ASP A 582 -40.00 -3.91 -1.79
N ARG A 583 -41.01 -4.64 -2.28
CA ARG A 583 -40.99 -6.11 -2.43
C ARG A 583 -39.78 -6.58 -3.25
N ASN A 584 -39.35 -5.79 -4.23
CA ASN A 584 -38.15 -6.08 -5.04
C ASN A 584 -36.83 -5.87 -4.29
N GLU A 585 -36.80 -5.06 -3.24
CA GLU A 585 -35.60 -4.89 -2.39
C GLU A 585 -35.44 -6.09 -1.44
N LEU A 586 -36.56 -6.60 -0.90
CA LEU A 586 -36.59 -7.78 -0.03
C LEU A 586 -36.06 -9.06 -0.71
N SER A 587 -36.25 -9.19 -2.02
CA SER A 587 -35.74 -10.35 -2.78
C SER A 587 -34.22 -10.37 -2.95
N LYS A 588 -33.56 -9.22 -2.75
CA LYS A 588 -32.10 -9.06 -2.87
C LYS A 588 -31.36 -9.17 -1.54
N LEU A 589 -32.08 -9.31 -0.43
CA LEU A 589 -31.51 -9.38 0.92
C LEU A 589 -31.06 -10.80 1.29
N ASP A 590 -30.02 -10.85 2.12
CA ASP A 590 -29.53 -12.08 2.77
C ASP A 590 -30.45 -12.50 3.93
N ALA A 591 -30.33 -13.77 4.34
CA ALA A 591 -31.15 -14.36 5.40
C ALA A 591 -31.05 -13.56 6.73
N VAL A 592 -29.86 -13.05 7.06
CA VAL A 592 -29.62 -12.26 8.27
C VAL A 592 -30.41 -10.94 8.23
N SER A 593 -30.38 -10.22 7.10
CA SER A 593 -31.10 -8.94 6.98
C SER A 593 -32.61 -9.13 7.00
N VAL A 594 -33.12 -10.19 6.35
CA VAL A 594 -34.55 -10.52 6.37
C VAL A 594 -35.01 -10.84 7.79
N ALA A 595 -34.26 -11.68 8.52
CA ALA A 595 -34.57 -12.01 9.92
C ALA A 595 -34.55 -10.77 10.83
N ALA A 596 -33.61 -9.84 10.62
CA ALA A 596 -33.52 -8.58 11.35
C ALA A 596 -34.73 -7.67 11.11
N ILE A 597 -35.24 -7.61 9.88
CA ILE A 597 -36.48 -6.91 9.53
C ILE A 597 -37.67 -7.54 10.24
N VAL A 598 -37.83 -8.87 10.15
CA VAL A 598 -38.94 -9.58 10.82
C VAL A 598 -38.91 -9.36 12.32
N TRP A 599 -37.74 -9.50 12.94
CA TRP A 599 -37.55 -9.28 14.37
C TRP A 599 -37.91 -7.85 14.78
N SER A 600 -37.44 -6.84 14.04
CA SER A 600 -37.74 -5.44 14.32
C SER A 600 -39.22 -5.13 14.18
N CYS A 601 -39.90 -5.66 13.16
CA CYS A 601 -41.35 -5.53 12.99
C CYS A 601 -42.12 -6.15 14.17
N GLY A 602 -41.72 -7.35 14.59
CA GLY A 602 -42.35 -8.04 15.71
C GLY A 602 -42.26 -7.29 17.03
N ARG A 603 -41.12 -6.64 17.27
CA ARG A 603 -40.84 -5.91 18.51
C ARG A 603 -41.54 -4.55 18.62
N LEU A 604 -42.03 -3.98 17.52
CA LEU A 604 -42.69 -2.67 17.50
C LEU A 604 -44.20 -2.73 17.69
N GLU A 605 -44.77 -3.93 17.77
CA GLU A 605 -46.20 -4.19 18.06
C GLU A 605 -47.19 -3.45 17.14
N ARG A 606 -46.73 -2.85 16.01
CA ARG A 606 -47.56 -2.14 15.02
C ARG A 606 -47.12 -2.40 13.58
N HIS A 607 -48.11 -2.72 12.76
CA HIS A 607 -48.06 -3.32 11.43
C HIS A 607 -47.26 -2.57 10.33
N PRO A 608 -46.37 -3.31 9.67
CA PRO A 608 -46.11 -3.21 8.24
C PRO A 608 -46.55 -4.50 7.55
N GLY A 609 -47.87 -4.77 7.54
CA GLY A 609 -48.46 -6.05 7.09
C GLY A 609 -47.87 -6.63 5.80
N PRO A 610 -47.81 -5.88 4.68
CA PRO A 610 -47.33 -6.42 3.40
C PRO A 610 -45.84 -6.76 3.37
N VAL A 611 -45.01 -6.06 4.17
CA VAL A 611 -43.56 -6.24 4.23
C VAL A 611 -43.20 -7.36 5.20
N LEU A 612 -43.90 -7.44 6.34
CA LEU A 612 -43.74 -8.51 7.32
C LEU A 612 -44.13 -9.87 6.71
N GLU A 613 -45.26 -9.94 6.01
CA GLU A 613 -45.70 -11.16 5.32
C GLU A 613 -44.73 -11.58 4.22
N ALA A 614 -44.27 -10.64 3.39
CA ALA A 614 -43.29 -10.92 2.34
C ALA A 614 -41.93 -11.39 2.90
N ALA A 615 -41.45 -10.76 3.98
CA ALA A 615 -40.23 -11.15 4.66
C ALA A 615 -40.37 -12.54 5.31
N ALA A 616 -41.48 -12.81 5.99
CA ALA A 616 -41.79 -14.08 6.62
C ALA A 616 -41.92 -15.24 5.61
N GLN A 617 -42.63 -15.02 4.50
CA GLN A 617 -42.72 -15.99 3.40
C GLN A 617 -41.34 -16.33 2.83
N ARG A 618 -40.44 -15.35 2.72
CA ARG A 618 -39.07 -15.59 2.25
C ARG A 618 -38.24 -16.38 3.26
N VAL A 619 -38.46 -16.22 4.56
CA VAL A 619 -37.84 -17.08 5.59
C VAL A 619 -38.33 -18.52 5.44
N LEU A 620 -39.64 -18.72 5.24
CA LEU A 620 -40.25 -20.04 5.03
C LEU A 620 -39.74 -20.73 3.77
N GLN A 621 -39.67 -20.01 2.64
CA GLN A 621 -39.21 -20.54 1.36
C GLN A 621 -37.71 -20.90 1.33
N ASN A 622 -36.90 -20.29 2.20
CA ASN A 622 -35.45 -20.47 2.23
C ASN A 622 -34.95 -20.95 3.59
N SER A 623 -35.74 -21.74 4.32
CA SER A 623 -35.47 -22.17 5.70
C SER A 623 -34.08 -22.79 5.92
N ASN A 624 -33.53 -23.46 4.91
CA ASN A 624 -32.18 -24.05 4.91
C ASN A 624 -31.04 -23.03 5.06
N PHE A 625 -31.28 -21.74 4.82
CA PHE A 625 -30.29 -20.67 4.91
C PHE A 625 -30.32 -19.90 6.25
N TYR A 626 -31.21 -20.29 7.18
CA TYR A 626 -31.37 -19.64 8.48
C TYR A 626 -30.87 -20.51 9.62
N SER A 627 -30.28 -19.90 10.65
CA SER A 627 -29.93 -20.61 11.88
C SER A 627 -31.18 -20.95 12.69
N ARG A 628 -31.07 -21.95 13.60
CA ARG A 628 -32.18 -22.31 14.50
C ARG A 628 -32.67 -21.14 15.35
N GLU A 629 -31.76 -20.28 15.80
CA GLU A 629 -32.10 -19.06 16.55
C GLU A 629 -32.87 -18.05 15.70
N GLN A 630 -32.46 -17.85 14.45
CA GLN A 630 -33.15 -16.94 13.52
C GLN A 630 -34.56 -17.43 13.20
N LEU A 631 -34.73 -18.74 12.95
CA LEU A 631 -36.04 -19.36 12.73
C LEU A 631 -36.92 -19.27 13.98
N ALA A 632 -36.37 -19.47 15.17
CA ALA A 632 -37.10 -19.32 16.43
C ALA A 632 -37.56 -17.87 16.66
N GLN A 633 -36.71 -16.88 16.36
CA GLN A 633 -37.07 -15.46 16.44
C GLN A 633 -38.19 -15.09 15.47
N VAL A 634 -38.09 -15.54 14.21
CA VAL A 634 -39.12 -15.32 13.19
C VAL A 634 -40.45 -15.98 13.61
N LYS A 635 -40.40 -17.23 14.08
CA LYS A 635 -41.58 -17.95 14.57
C LYS A 635 -42.23 -17.24 15.76
N ALA A 636 -41.45 -16.77 16.74
CA ALA A 636 -41.98 -16.06 17.90
C ALA A 636 -42.70 -14.75 17.52
N VAL A 637 -42.23 -14.05 16.48
CA VAL A 637 -42.87 -12.85 15.96
C VAL A 637 -44.16 -13.18 15.22
N LEU A 638 -44.16 -14.22 14.38
CA LEU A 638 -45.34 -14.61 13.60
C LEU A 638 -46.46 -15.16 14.48
N MET A 639 -46.13 -15.95 15.51
CA MET A 639 -47.10 -16.45 16.48
C MET A 639 -47.80 -15.33 17.26
N LYS A 640 -47.16 -14.15 17.40
CA LYS A 640 -47.76 -12.98 18.05
C LYS A 640 -48.66 -12.16 17.13
N HIS A 641 -48.40 -12.14 15.81
CA HIS A 641 -48.98 -11.16 14.88
C HIS A 641 -49.81 -11.74 13.74
N SER A 642 -49.80 -13.06 13.53
CA SER A 642 -50.62 -13.72 12.51
C SER A 642 -51.20 -15.03 13.03
N SER A 643 -52.52 -15.06 13.23
CA SER A 643 -53.28 -16.30 13.50
C SER A 643 -53.53 -17.14 12.23
N SER A 644 -52.98 -16.74 11.08
CA SER A 644 -53.33 -17.28 9.74
C SER A 644 -52.15 -17.82 8.92
N LEU A 645 -50.93 -17.86 9.47
CA LEU A 645 -49.78 -18.47 8.81
C LEU A 645 -49.39 -19.72 9.60
N GLU A 646 -49.81 -20.90 9.13
CA GLU A 646 -49.31 -22.19 9.63
C GLU A 646 -47.81 -22.27 9.33
N PHE A 647 -47.01 -22.38 10.39
CA PHE A 647 -45.55 -22.34 10.38
C PHE A 647 -44.93 -23.70 10.63
#